data_AF-I3C625-F1
#
_entry.id   AF-I3C625-F1
#
_cell.length_a   1.000
_cell.length_b   1.000
_cell.length_c   1.000
_cell.angle_alpha   90.00
_cell.angle_beta   90.00
_cell.angle_gamma   90.00
#
_symmetry.space_group_name_H-M   'P 1'
#
loop_
_entity.id
_entity.type
_entity.pdbx_description
1 polymer ?
#
loop_
_entity_poly.entity_id
_entity_poly.type
_entity_poly.pdbx_seq_one_letter_code
_entity_poly.pdbx_strand_id
1 'polypeptide(L)'
;MKQHLLYILLFIVAGNAMAQSVDLEQFGKENPLKVTGNIAANSVYYNSNQNNAREPFTYFLQGTLNVQLYSFAMPISYSFTNQGKNLDYQLPFNFNRLSLHPKYKWVTAHIGDVNMTFSPYTLSGHQFTGGGVDLTPEGKFKVSAMAGQLLKATEDTEDSRTVPAFKRMGYGLKTEYETEKYKVGVIGFYAKDAITSIDSVPEQKNVLPKENLVLSIEGAYKINNNFDVFAEYASSAITQDLRAQDGNGGKGGMAGLLFNSKISTEYYTALKAGVNYVFDQSSVGVAYERIDPGYQTLGSYYFNNDFENITLNGATTALNNILNVSFNVGYQRDDLNNKKDNATSRMVGSINATASVNERLNITGSYSNFRTYTNVKVNQFDNINDDNLLDNNLDTLDYRQLSQSAMLGINYVISQKETVQQNINFNYNVNDVANEQNGVVRIGDASIFHNFNTAYTIGFPKHQVNITGAVNATLNTIGREDATTIGPTLSVNKQFFENKLNTGLSSSFNTTSNTSGKTSMTNIRANANYRLLERHNINLSLIQLFRNNNYQENAIGLSEFTATLGYNYSFNLPPKFKKNKKDKIFNFTYREYYFEGVHDSISPQVVAVSQEDKFSAILKIKGIKSNLTFLEEIISQTENDSDKKYKQAAIDYLKYLYKHKDFLDTYNDLAFQGLKKLYIEAVEMNDEVEKEYFALQAKVNSAKTKDNKDLAELEVKERRYRAHTYMMEQLQTIHFDDILNDNPPFKIFKDNHISKVFAMLEDGKSREEIQTYLEIQFADMYHKKAL
;
A
#
# COMPACT_ATOMS: atom_id res chain seq x y z
N MET A 1 -36.98 33.29 -22.74
CA MET A 1 -36.26 33.81 -21.54
C MET A 1 -35.65 32.72 -20.65
N LYS A 2 -36.27 31.53 -20.48
CA LYS A 2 -35.72 30.43 -19.64
C LYS A 2 -34.52 29.67 -20.26
N GLN A 3 -34.44 29.54 -21.58
CA GLN A 3 -33.29 28.89 -22.25
C GLN A 3 -32.02 29.76 -22.21
N HIS A 4 -32.15 31.08 -22.34
CA HIS A 4 -30.99 31.98 -22.30
C HIS A 4 -30.35 32.10 -20.92
N LEU A 5 -31.09 31.88 -19.83
CA LEU A 5 -30.52 31.88 -18.48
C LEU A 5 -29.61 30.68 -18.23
N LEU A 6 -29.93 29.51 -18.82
CA LEU A 6 -29.11 28.30 -18.73
C LEU A 6 -27.81 28.46 -19.54
N TYR A 7 -27.87 29.09 -20.72
CA TYR A 7 -26.70 29.40 -21.53
C TYR A 7 -25.79 30.46 -20.88
N ILE A 8 -26.37 31.46 -20.20
CA ILE A 8 -25.61 32.48 -19.47
C ILE A 8 -24.95 31.87 -18.21
N LEU A 9 -25.62 30.95 -17.51
CA LEU A 9 -25.02 30.23 -16.38
C LEU A 9 -23.88 29.29 -16.82
N LEU A 10 -24.03 28.61 -17.98
CA LEU A 10 -22.95 27.78 -18.55
C LEU A 10 -21.76 28.62 -19.06
N PHE A 11 -22.01 29.84 -19.57
CA PHE A 11 -20.95 30.73 -20.05
C PHE A 11 -20.16 31.42 -18.91
N ILE A 12 -20.80 31.69 -17.77
CA ILE A 12 -20.13 32.32 -16.61
C ILE A 12 -19.22 31.32 -15.88
N VAL A 13 -19.52 30.01 -15.92
CA VAL A 13 -18.62 28.96 -15.39
C VAL A 13 -17.43 28.70 -16.32
N ALA A 14 -17.57 28.91 -17.63
CA ALA A 14 -16.46 28.77 -18.59
C ALA A 14 -15.44 29.94 -18.52
N GLY A 15 -15.86 31.13 -18.05
CA GLY A 15 -15.03 32.34 -18.04
C GLY A 15 -13.90 32.39 -17.01
N ASN A 16 -13.86 31.47 -16.03
CA ASN A 16 -12.84 31.46 -14.96
C ASN A 16 -11.91 30.23 -14.99
N ALA A 17 -11.92 29.43 -16.07
CA ALA A 17 -11.07 28.24 -16.22
C ALA A 17 -9.65 28.55 -16.78
N MET A 18 -9.22 29.82 -16.75
CA MET A 18 -7.88 30.25 -17.19
C MET A 18 -7.00 30.60 -15.98
N ALA A 19 -6.82 29.64 -15.08
CA ALA A 19 -5.75 29.64 -14.10
C ALA A 19 -5.35 28.19 -13.83
N GLN A 20 -4.61 27.60 -14.76
CA GLN A 20 -3.97 26.32 -14.53
C GLN A 20 -2.73 26.59 -13.66
N SER A 21 -2.85 26.35 -12.35
CA SER A 21 -1.67 26.13 -11.52
C SER A 21 -0.99 24.86 -12.02
N VAL A 22 0.05 25.02 -12.83
CA VAL A 22 0.98 23.93 -13.10
C VAL A 22 1.83 23.83 -11.84
N ASP A 23 1.68 22.73 -11.12
CA ASP A 23 2.54 22.40 -9.99
C ASP A 23 3.93 22.06 -10.56
N LEU A 24 4.71 23.11 -10.79
CA LEU A 24 6.07 23.07 -11.35
C LEU A 24 7.05 22.38 -10.39
N GLU A 25 6.68 22.18 -9.11
CA GLU A 25 7.55 21.54 -8.12
C GLU A 25 7.68 20.03 -8.31
N GLN A 26 6.68 19.37 -8.91
CA GLN A 26 6.73 17.93 -9.24
C GLN A 26 7.42 17.65 -10.59
N PHE A 27 7.55 18.66 -11.46
CA PHE A 27 8.23 18.53 -12.75
C PHE A 27 9.75 18.44 -12.55
N GLY A 28 10.26 17.21 -12.42
CA GLY A 28 11.71 16.92 -12.42
C GLY A 28 12.24 16.18 -11.20
N LYS A 29 11.43 15.96 -10.15
CA LYS A 29 11.85 15.24 -8.93
C LYS A 29 11.28 13.81 -8.80
N GLU A 30 10.12 13.52 -9.41
CA GLU A 30 9.51 12.19 -9.39
C GLU A 30 9.37 11.58 -10.79
N ASN A 31 9.40 10.25 -10.86
CA ASN A 31 9.20 9.56 -12.13
C ASN A 31 7.76 9.76 -12.62
N PRO A 32 7.58 10.19 -13.89
CA PRO A 32 6.28 10.69 -14.35
C PRO A 32 5.22 9.61 -14.48
N LEU A 33 5.59 8.39 -14.87
CA LEU A 33 4.66 7.30 -15.18
C LEU A 33 4.80 6.15 -14.17
N LYS A 34 3.73 5.78 -13.49
CA LYS A 34 3.67 4.62 -12.62
C LYS A 34 2.51 3.74 -13.06
N VAL A 35 2.82 2.50 -13.44
CA VAL A 35 1.81 1.53 -13.87
C VAL A 35 1.73 0.43 -12.84
N THR A 36 0.63 0.39 -12.09
CA THR A 36 0.35 -0.65 -11.11
C THR A 36 -0.92 -1.39 -11.47
N GLY A 37 -1.10 -2.58 -10.93
CA GLY A 37 -2.32 -3.33 -11.18
C GLY A 37 -2.24 -4.75 -10.69
N ASN A 38 -3.36 -5.45 -10.82
CA ASN A 38 -3.45 -6.87 -10.64
C ASN A 38 -4.27 -7.52 -11.75
N ILE A 39 -3.87 -8.72 -12.14
CA ILE A 39 -4.61 -9.61 -13.04
C ILE A 39 -4.88 -10.88 -12.25
N ALA A 40 -6.15 -11.27 -12.14
CA ALA A 40 -6.61 -12.46 -11.45
C ALA A 40 -7.39 -13.35 -12.42
N ALA A 41 -6.93 -14.58 -12.60
CA ALA A 41 -7.60 -15.62 -13.37
C ALA A 41 -7.89 -16.79 -12.43
N ASN A 42 -9.17 -17.04 -12.16
CA ASN A 42 -9.62 -18.13 -11.29
C ASN A 42 -10.45 -19.12 -12.11
N SER A 43 -10.20 -20.40 -11.91
CA SER A 43 -10.92 -21.50 -12.53
C SER A 43 -11.41 -22.45 -11.46
N VAL A 44 -12.68 -22.85 -11.55
CA VAL A 44 -13.29 -23.81 -10.63
C VAL A 44 -13.81 -25.00 -11.43
N TYR A 45 -13.29 -26.16 -11.10
CA TYR A 45 -13.78 -27.45 -11.54
C TYR A 45 -14.60 -28.10 -10.43
N TYR A 46 -15.76 -28.64 -10.79
CA TYR A 46 -16.65 -29.33 -9.87
C TYR A 46 -17.12 -30.65 -10.47
N ASN A 47 -17.08 -31.70 -9.66
CA ASN A 47 -17.61 -33.01 -10.01
C ASN A 47 -18.33 -33.61 -8.81
N SER A 48 -19.46 -34.26 -9.08
CA SER A 48 -20.26 -34.97 -8.08
C SER A 48 -20.82 -36.24 -8.69
N ASN A 49 -20.96 -37.28 -7.87
CA ASN A 49 -21.64 -38.52 -8.29
C ASN A 49 -23.17 -38.42 -8.25
N GLN A 50 -23.74 -37.34 -7.69
CA GLN A 50 -25.20 -37.16 -7.57
C GLN A 50 -25.70 -35.76 -7.96
N ASN A 51 -24.87 -34.71 -7.89
CA ASN A 51 -25.31 -33.34 -8.12
C ASN A 51 -24.81 -32.79 -9.47
N ASN A 52 -25.71 -32.74 -10.46
CA ASN A 52 -25.42 -32.29 -11.83
C ASN A 52 -25.89 -30.86 -12.14
N ALA A 53 -26.48 -30.15 -11.17
CA ALA A 53 -27.05 -28.81 -11.40
C ALA A 53 -25.98 -27.70 -11.52
N ARG A 54 -24.71 -28.03 -11.28
CA ARG A 54 -23.59 -27.08 -11.33
C ARG A 54 -22.73 -27.35 -12.55
N GLU A 55 -22.45 -26.30 -13.30
CA GLU A 55 -21.51 -26.32 -14.41
C GLU A 55 -20.16 -26.95 -14.00
N PRO A 56 -19.68 -27.98 -14.70
CA PRO A 56 -18.45 -28.68 -14.35
C PRO A 56 -17.22 -27.78 -14.35
N PHE A 57 -17.22 -26.70 -15.15
CA PHE A 57 -16.10 -25.77 -15.25
C PHE A 57 -16.56 -24.31 -15.38
N THR A 58 -16.08 -23.45 -14.48
CA THR A 58 -16.32 -22.00 -14.51
C THR A 58 -15.01 -21.24 -14.40
N TYR A 59 -14.90 -20.10 -15.08
CA TYR A 59 -13.75 -19.20 -14.95
C TYR A 59 -14.17 -17.76 -14.65
N PHE A 60 -13.27 -17.05 -13.98
CA PHE A 60 -13.37 -15.65 -13.61
C PHE A 60 -12.04 -14.97 -13.93
N LEU A 61 -12.07 -14.07 -14.91
CA LEU A 61 -10.95 -13.23 -15.29
C LEU A 61 -11.25 -11.81 -14.85
N GLN A 62 -10.60 -11.34 -13.80
CA GLN A 62 -10.82 -10.01 -13.23
C GLN A 62 -9.50 -9.31 -12.96
N GLY A 63 -9.50 -8.00 -12.84
CA GLY A 63 -8.28 -7.27 -12.58
C GLY A 63 -8.48 -5.79 -12.51
N THR A 64 -7.41 -5.12 -12.09
CA THR A 64 -7.31 -3.66 -12.10
C THR A 64 -5.99 -3.23 -12.73
N LEU A 65 -6.03 -2.19 -13.55
CA LEU A 65 -4.86 -1.53 -14.13
C LEU A 65 -4.94 -0.06 -13.76
N ASN A 66 -3.96 0.44 -13.01
CA ASN A 66 -3.83 1.83 -12.63
C ASN A 66 -2.66 2.44 -13.38
N VAL A 67 -2.96 3.35 -14.30
CA VAL A 67 -1.95 4.14 -15.01
C VAL A 67 -1.90 5.52 -14.38
N GLN A 68 -0.83 5.84 -13.66
CA GLN A 68 -0.61 7.16 -13.06
C GLN A 68 0.45 7.91 -13.87
N LEU A 69 0.11 9.09 -14.38
CA LEU A 69 0.99 10.02 -15.07
C LEU A 69 0.92 11.39 -14.37
N TYR A 70 1.88 11.71 -13.50
CA TYR A 70 1.83 12.89 -12.61
C TYR A 70 0.49 12.97 -11.83
N SER A 71 -0.27 14.07 -11.98
CA SER A 71 -1.59 14.28 -11.38
C SER A 71 -2.74 13.59 -12.14
N PHE A 72 -2.46 12.92 -13.27
CA PHE A 72 -3.41 12.08 -13.98
C PHE A 72 -3.32 10.64 -13.46
N ALA A 73 -4.44 10.01 -13.17
CA ALA A 73 -4.52 8.60 -12.81
C ALA A 73 -5.70 7.95 -13.55
N MET A 74 -5.52 6.78 -14.12
CA MET A 74 -6.58 6.04 -14.80
C MET A 74 -6.63 4.61 -14.25
N PRO A 75 -7.36 4.39 -13.15
CA PRO A 75 -7.85 3.09 -12.75
C PRO A 75 -8.79 2.52 -13.81
N ILE A 76 -8.51 1.31 -14.24
CA ILE A 76 -9.34 0.49 -15.13
C ILE A 76 -9.62 -0.79 -14.37
N SER A 77 -10.88 -1.18 -14.25
CA SER A 77 -11.28 -2.48 -13.70
C SER A 77 -12.06 -3.27 -14.71
N TYR A 78 -11.81 -4.57 -14.78
CA TYR A 78 -12.56 -5.48 -15.64
C TYR A 78 -12.94 -6.75 -14.86
N SER A 79 -14.06 -7.36 -15.26
CA SER A 79 -14.49 -8.66 -14.78
C SER A 79 -15.18 -9.41 -15.92
N PHE A 80 -14.69 -10.61 -16.22
CA PHE A 80 -15.20 -11.49 -17.27
C PHE A 80 -15.43 -12.89 -16.73
N THR A 81 -16.56 -13.50 -17.08
CA THR A 81 -16.89 -14.88 -16.70
C THR A 81 -17.67 -15.58 -17.81
N ASN A 82 -17.54 -16.91 -17.90
CA ASN A 82 -18.42 -17.72 -18.74
C ASN A 82 -19.79 -18.00 -18.12
N GLN A 83 -19.99 -17.75 -16.82
CA GLN A 83 -21.26 -18.05 -16.16
C GLN A 83 -22.45 -17.42 -16.88
N GLY A 84 -22.34 -16.15 -17.30
CA GLY A 84 -23.42 -15.47 -18.01
C GLY A 84 -23.72 -16.02 -19.41
N LYS A 85 -22.74 -16.62 -20.11
CA LYS A 85 -22.96 -17.26 -21.42
C LYS A 85 -23.55 -18.66 -21.30
N ASN A 86 -23.36 -19.30 -20.16
CA ASN A 86 -23.91 -20.62 -19.85
C ASN A 86 -25.32 -20.50 -19.24
N LEU A 87 -25.92 -19.31 -19.20
CA LEU A 87 -27.33 -19.14 -18.87
C LEU A 87 -28.15 -19.25 -20.15
N ASP A 88 -29.14 -20.14 -20.14
CA ASP A 88 -30.10 -20.27 -21.25
C ASP A 88 -31.22 -19.20 -21.20
N TYR A 89 -31.15 -18.25 -20.25
CA TYR A 89 -32.16 -17.21 -20.02
C TYR A 89 -31.53 -15.81 -19.97
N GLN A 90 -32.37 -14.78 -20.14
CA GLN A 90 -31.90 -13.39 -20.22
C GLN A 90 -32.12 -12.62 -18.92
N LEU A 91 -31.15 -11.76 -18.58
CA LEU A 91 -31.20 -10.85 -17.45
C LEU A 91 -31.00 -9.40 -17.92
N PRO A 92 -31.59 -8.41 -17.22
CA PRO A 92 -31.53 -7.00 -17.61
C PRO A 92 -30.19 -6.31 -17.28
N PHE A 93 -29.13 -7.08 -16.99
CA PHE A 93 -27.79 -6.59 -16.67
C PHE A 93 -26.72 -7.52 -17.25
N ASN A 94 -25.50 -6.98 -17.41
CA ASN A 94 -24.36 -7.72 -17.94
C ASN A 94 -23.47 -8.26 -16.80
N PHE A 95 -23.02 -9.52 -16.94
CA PHE A 95 -22.02 -10.12 -16.05
C PHE A 95 -20.60 -9.60 -16.34
N ASN A 96 -20.31 -9.38 -17.61
CA ASN A 96 -19.01 -8.86 -18.05
C ASN A 96 -19.00 -7.35 -17.94
N ARG A 97 -17.99 -6.80 -17.29
CA ARG A 97 -17.94 -5.39 -16.91
C ARG A 97 -16.59 -4.79 -17.23
N LEU A 98 -16.60 -3.56 -17.72
CA LEU A 98 -15.41 -2.73 -17.89
C LEU A 98 -15.69 -1.33 -17.35
N SER A 99 -14.87 -0.88 -16.42
CA SER A 99 -15.01 0.42 -15.77
C SER A 99 -13.69 1.18 -15.85
N LEU A 100 -13.76 2.45 -16.23
CA LEU A 100 -12.62 3.36 -16.30
C LEU A 100 -12.90 4.57 -15.42
N HIS A 101 -11.92 4.95 -14.59
CA HIS A 101 -12.05 6.05 -13.63
C HIS A 101 -10.97 7.15 -13.81
N PRO A 102 -10.78 7.73 -15.02
CA PRO A 102 -9.72 8.71 -15.22
C PRO A 102 -9.91 9.92 -14.30
N LYS A 103 -8.89 10.20 -13.52
CA LYS A 103 -8.79 11.27 -12.55
C LYS A 103 -7.68 12.23 -12.96
N TYR A 104 -7.99 13.52 -12.97
CA TYR A 104 -7.02 14.59 -13.15
C TYR A 104 -7.29 15.67 -12.11
N LYS A 105 -6.35 15.84 -11.16
CA LYS A 105 -6.49 16.79 -10.05
C LYS A 105 -7.82 16.54 -9.29
N TRP A 106 -8.71 17.53 -9.31
CA TRP A 106 -10.03 17.53 -8.66
C TRP A 106 -11.15 16.91 -9.50
N VAL A 107 -10.88 16.53 -10.76
CA VAL A 107 -11.86 15.91 -11.67
C VAL A 107 -11.66 14.41 -11.68
N THR A 108 -12.70 13.64 -11.39
CA THR A 108 -12.73 12.18 -11.59
C THR A 108 -13.87 11.86 -12.53
N ALA A 109 -13.62 11.26 -13.69
CA ALA A 109 -14.66 10.75 -14.55
C ALA A 109 -14.84 9.25 -14.34
N HIS A 110 -16.05 8.75 -14.58
CA HIS A 110 -16.45 7.35 -14.44
C HIS A 110 -17.05 6.94 -15.78
N ILE A 111 -16.52 5.91 -16.43
CA ILE A 111 -16.90 5.53 -17.80
C ILE A 111 -17.05 4.02 -17.89
N GLY A 112 -18.09 3.55 -18.57
CA GLY A 112 -18.38 2.13 -18.76
C GLY A 112 -19.42 1.63 -17.76
N ASP A 113 -19.23 0.43 -17.23
CA ASP A 113 -20.13 -0.19 -16.25
C ASP A 113 -19.74 0.23 -14.83
N VAL A 114 -20.33 1.30 -14.34
CA VAL A 114 -19.97 1.93 -13.07
C VAL A 114 -21.17 2.00 -12.13
N ASN A 115 -20.91 2.35 -10.87
CA ASN A 115 -21.95 2.74 -9.93
C ASN A 115 -21.55 4.05 -9.24
N MET A 116 -22.54 4.80 -8.78
CA MET A 116 -22.36 5.99 -7.95
C MET A 116 -23.41 5.98 -6.85
N THR A 117 -23.11 6.65 -5.74
CA THR A 117 -24.04 6.79 -4.61
C THR A 117 -24.09 8.25 -4.21
N PHE A 118 -25.28 8.83 -4.23
CA PHE A 118 -25.52 10.21 -3.81
C PHE A 118 -26.15 10.26 -2.42
N SER A 119 -27.18 9.45 -2.19
CA SER A 119 -27.85 9.26 -0.91
C SER A 119 -28.66 7.95 -0.93
N PRO A 120 -28.90 7.30 0.22
CA PRO A 120 -29.80 6.15 0.31
C PRO A 120 -31.19 6.39 -0.27
N TYR A 121 -31.70 7.62 -0.22
CA TYR A 121 -33.05 7.98 -0.67
C TYR A 121 -33.16 8.37 -2.15
N THR A 122 -32.03 8.47 -2.86
CA THR A 122 -31.97 8.95 -4.25
C THR A 122 -31.29 7.90 -5.16
N LEU A 123 -30.03 8.12 -5.56
CA LEU A 123 -29.20 7.13 -6.25
C LEU A 123 -28.32 6.43 -5.22
N SER A 124 -28.50 5.12 -5.05
CA SER A 124 -27.82 4.31 -4.04
C SER A 124 -27.20 3.06 -4.64
N GLY A 125 -26.04 3.23 -5.29
CA GLY A 125 -25.22 2.12 -5.77
C GLY A 125 -25.81 1.32 -6.93
N HIS A 126 -26.91 1.79 -7.55
CA HIS A 126 -27.46 1.15 -8.74
C HIS A 126 -26.45 1.24 -9.88
N GLN A 127 -26.13 0.09 -10.47
CA GLN A 127 -25.16 0.02 -11.55
C GLN A 127 -25.75 0.61 -12.83
N PHE A 128 -24.92 1.31 -13.61
CA PHE A 128 -25.29 1.82 -14.92
C PHE A 128 -24.13 1.69 -15.92
N THR A 129 -24.48 1.51 -17.19
CA THR A 129 -23.55 1.61 -18.31
C THR A 129 -23.63 3.04 -18.88
N GLY A 130 -22.58 3.83 -18.73
CA GLY A 130 -22.60 5.22 -19.17
C GLY A 130 -21.41 6.04 -18.67
N GLY A 131 -21.68 7.29 -18.29
CA GLY A 131 -20.70 8.26 -17.83
C GLY A 131 -21.11 8.92 -16.51
N GLY A 132 -20.15 9.17 -15.64
CA GLY A 132 -20.28 9.96 -14.43
C GLY A 132 -19.08 10.85 -14.21
N VAL A 133 -19.20 11.84 -13.34
CA VAL A 133 -18.11 12.74 -12.98
C VAL A 133 -18.25 13.18 -11.53
N ASP A 134 -17.15 13.18 -10.80
CA ASP A 134 -16.99 13.78 -9.47
C ASP A 134 -15.99 14.93 -9.58
N LEU A 135 -16.46 16.14 -9.25
CA LEU A 135 -15.69 17.37 -9.22
C LEU A 135 -15.50 17.79 -7.77
N THR A 136 -14.25 17.82 -7.31
CA THR A 136 -13.86 18.14 -5.93
C THR A 136 -12.79 19.24 -5.90
N PRO A 137 -13.07 20.44 -6.47
CA PRO A 137 -12.11 21.54 -6.49
C PRO A 137 -11.63 21.89 -5.08
N GLU A 138 -10.46 22.53 -4.95
CA GLU A 138 -9.86 22.92 -3.66
C GLU A 138 -10.71 23.90 -2.82
N GLY A 139 -11.88 24.30 -3.32
CA GLY A 139 -12.86 25.07 -2.59
C GLY A 139 -13.85 24.22 -1.79
N LYS A 140 -14.96 24.86 -1.45
CA LYS A 140 -16.01 24.29 -0.60
C LYS A 140 -17.07 23.51 -1.39
N PHE A 141 -17.10 23.66 -2.71
CA PHE A 141 -18.10 23.03 -3.56
C PHE A 141 -17.63 21.67 -4.06
N LYS A 142 -18.50 20.67 -3.98
CA LYS A 142 -18.34 19.37 -4.63
C LYS A 142 -19.53 19.11 -5.54
N VAL A 143 -19.29 18.62 -6.75
CA VAL A 143 -20.36 18.34 -7.72
C VAL A 143 -20.15 16.96 -8.31
N SER A 144 -21.16 16.11 -8.18
CA SER A 144 -21.18 14.78 -8.76
C SER A 144 -22.33 14.68 -9.75
N ALA A 145 -22.10 14.10 -10.93
CA ALA A 145 -23.15 13.90 -11.92
C ALA A 145 -23.02 12.54 -12.59
N MET A 146 -24.14 11.99 -13.05
CA MET A 146 -24.20 10.73 -13.78
C MET A 146 -25.23 10.77 -14.90
N ALA A 147 -24.97 10.05 -15.98
CA ALA A 147 -25.90 9.78 -17.06
C ALA A 147 -25.60 8.41 -17.67
N GLY A 148 -26.60 7.53 -17.74
CA GLY A 148 -26.35 6.19 -18.27
C GLY A 148 -27.56 5.27 -18.26
N GLN A 149 -27.36 4.09 -18.81
CA GLN A 149 -28.36 3.04 -18.87
C GLN A 149 -28.34 2.23 -17.58
N LEU A 150 -29.45 2.25 -16.83
CA LEU A 150 -29.63 1.49 -15.59
C LEU A 150 -30.10 0.06 -15.86
N LEU A 151 -30.96 -0.14 -16.87
CA LEU A 151 -31.47 -1.46 -17.26
C LEU A 151 -31.33 -1.67 -18.76
N LYS A 152 -30.93 -2.87 -19.15
CA LYS A 152 -30.97 -3.35 -20.53
C LYS A 152 -32.42 -3.70 -20.92
N ALA A 153 -32.77 -3.44 -22.18
CA ALA A 153 -33.99 -4.01 -22.75
C ALA A 153 -33.84 -5.53 -22.82
N THR A 154 -34.79 -6.24 -22.21
CA THR A 154 -34.86 -7.70 -22.18
C THR A 154 -36.28 -8.09 -22.54
N GLU A 155 -36.43 -8.80 -23.67
CA GLU A 155 -37.71 -9.32 -24.13
C GLU A 155 -38.19 -10.46 -23.23
N ASP A 156 -39.51 -10.65 -23.18
CA ASP A 156 -40.05 -11.87 -22.58
C ASP A 156 -39.79 -13.06 -23.50
N THR A 157 -39.51 -14.21 -22.89
CA THR A 157 -39.28 -15.48 -23.60
C THR A 157 -40.07 -16.57 -22.90
N GLU A 158 -40.25 -17.73 -23.55
CA GLU A 158 -40.93 -18.88 -22.93
C GLU A 158 -40.21 -19.39 -21.66
N ASP A 159 -38.94 -19.04 -21.46
CA ASP A 159 -38.21 -19.37 -20.24
C ASP A 159 -38.68 -18.50 -19.07
N SER A 160 -39.35 -19.15 -18.10
CA SER A 160 -39.80 -18.54 -16.85
C SER A 160 -38.72 -17.82 -16.04
N ARG A 161 -37.44 -18.15 -16.25
CA ARG A 161 -36.29 -17.53 -15.57
C ARG A 161 -35.88 -16.18 -16.19
N THR A 162 -36.33 -15.89 -17.41
CA THR A 162 -36.08 -14.60 -18.08
C THR A 162 -36.87 -13.50 -17.38
N VAL A 163 -36.18 -12.39 -17.08
CA VAL A 163 -36.78 -11.22 -16.43
C VAL A 163 -36.95 -10.11 -17.46
N PRO A 164 -38.16 -9.94 -18.04
CA PRO A 164 -38.41 -8.88 -19.02
C PRO A 164 -38.27 -7.50 -18.38
N ALA A 165 -37.67 -6.56 -19.11
CA ALA A 165 -37.44 -5.20 -18.62
C ALA A 165 -37.33 -4.20 -19.76
N PHE A 166 -37.93 -3.02 -19.60
CA PHE A 166 -37.72 -1.89 -20.50
C PHE A 166 -36.30 -1.32 -20.34
N LYS A 167 -35.75 -0.74 -21.42
CA LYS A 167 -34.53 0.04 -21.34
C LYS A 167 -34.76 1.26 -20.44
N ARG A 168 -34.03 1.32 -19.32
CA ARG A 168 -34.09 2.44 -18.38
C ARG A 168 -32.87 3.34 -18.49
N MET A 169 -33.10 4.62 -18.72
CA MET A 169 -32.06 5.65 -18.66
C MET A 169 -32.17 6.42 -17.34
N GLY A 170 -31.03 6.65 -16.68
CA GLY A 170 -30.92 7.42 -15.45
C GLY A 170 -30.01 8.63 -15.62
N TYR A 171 -30.30 9.69 -14.87
CA TYR A 171 -29.56 10.94 -14.81
C TYR A 171 -29.55 11.42 -13.37
N GLY A 172 -28.43 11.92 -12.89
CA GLY A 172 -28.31 12.38 -11.52
C GLY A 172 -27.32 13.53 -11.39
N LEU A 173 -27.59 14.41 -10.43
CA LEU A 173 -26.74 15.52 -10.06
C LEU A 173 -26.78 15.70 -8.53
N LYS A 174 -25.62 15.72 -7.90
CA LYS A 174 -25.42 16.09 -6.50
C LYS A 174 -24.50 17.30 -6.46
N THR A 175 -24.90 18.33 -5.73
CA THR A 175 -24.07 19.50 -5.45
C THR A 175 -24.01 19.69 -3.95
N GLU A 176 -22.80 19.72 -3.39
CA GLU A 176 -22.54 19.90 -1.97
C GLU A 176 -21.69 21.15 -1.76
N TYR A 177 -21.99 21.87 -0.69
CA TYR A 177 -21.16 22.93 -0.14
C TYR A 177 -20.72 22.51 1.27
N GLU A 178 -19.42 22.29 1.46
CA GLU A 178 -18.83 21.77 2.68
C GLU A 178 -17.78 22.71 3.24
N THR A 179 -17.86 22.95 4.55
CA THR A 179 -16.89 23.71 5.36
C THR A 179 -16.54 22.91 6.60
N GLU A 180 -15.61 23.41 7.41
CA GLU A 180 -15.29 22.77 8.70
C GLU A 180 -16.49 22.69 9.66
N LYS A 181 -17.43 23.65 9.60
CA LYS A 181 -18.59 23.74 10.50
C LYS A 181 -19.89 23.22 9.91
N TYR A 182 -20.12 23.35 8.60
CA TYR A 182 -21.39 22.96 8.01
C TYR A 182 -21.24 22.38 6.61
N LYS A 183 -22.12 21.43 6.30
CA LYS A 183 -22.30 20.79 5.01
C LYS A 183 -23.75 20.98 4.57
N VAL A 184 -23.98 21.40 3.33
CA VAL A 184 -25.31 21.48 2.72
C VAL A 184 -25.23 20.86 1.33
N GLY A 185 -26.10 19.91 1.02
CA GLY A 185 -26.17 19.22 -0.26
C GLY A 185 -27.56 19.28 -0.87
N VAL A 186 -27.61 19.39 -2.20
CA VAL A 186 -28.83 19.23 -3.00
C VAL A 186 -28.59 18.12 -4.00
N ILE A 187 -29.52 17.20 -4.10
CA ILE A 187 -29.45 16.02 -4.96
C ILE A 187 -30.69 15.99 -5.84
N GLY A 188 -30.52 15.73 -7.12
CA GLY A 188 -31.57 15.39 -8.06
C GLY A 188 -31.23 14.08 -8.77
N PHE A 189 -32.19 13.18 -8.86
CA PHE A 189 -32.09 11.93 -9.60
C PHE A 189 -33.34 11.72 -10.44
N TYR A 190 -33.17 11.41 -11.71
CA TYR A 190 -34.25 11.19 -12.66
C TYR A 190 -34.01 9.91 -13.46
N ALA A 191 -35.02 9.06 -13.61
CA ALA A 191 -34.93 7.87 -14.44
C ALA A 191 -36.22 7.62 -15.20
N LYS A 192 -36.10 7.09 -16.42
CA LYS A 192 -37.23 6.84 -17.32
C LYS A 192 -37.03 5.60 -18.18
N ASP A 193 -38.10 4.84 -18.32
CA ASP A 193 -38.18 3.69 -19.22
C ASP A 193 -38.57 4.12 -20.65
N ALA A 194 -37.96 3.48 -21.64
CA ALA A 194 -38.31 3.66 -23.04
C ALA A 194 -39.43 2.68 -23.43
N ILE A 195 -40.65 3.19 -23.63
CA ILE A 195 -41.85 2.37 -23.92
C ILE A 195 -41.66 1.48 -25.16
N THR A 196 -40.87 1.94 -26.15
CA THR A 196 -40.65 1.25 -27.42
C THR A 196 -39.40 0.36 -27.43
N SER A 197 -38.83 0.02 -26.26
CA SER A 197 -37.57 -0.72 -26.20
C SER A 197 -37.71 -2.23 -26.24
N ILE A 198 -38.90 -2.74 -25.92
CA ILE A 198 -39.26 -4.15 -25.96
C ILE A 198 -40.64 -4.29 -26.60
N ASP A 199 -40.93 -5.46 -27.15
CA ASP A 199 -42.26 -5.79 -27.68
C ASP A 199 -43.25 -6.06 -26.53
N SER A 200 -44.49 -6.41 -26.88
CA SER A 200 -45.57 -6.63 -25.90
C SER A 200 -45.19 -7.68 -24.85
N VAL A 201 -44.95 -7.23 -23.61
CA VAL A 201 -44.82 -8.12 -22.45
C VAL A 201 -46.21 -8.63 -22.06
N PRO A 202 -46.40 -9.95 -21.83
CA PRO A 202 -47.67 -10.48 -21.33
C PRO A 202 -48.09 -9.78 -20.04
N GLU A 203 -49.38 -9.41 -19.95
CA GLU A 203 -49.94 -8.68 -18.79
C GLU A 203 -49.68 -9.42 -17.47
N GLN A 204 -49.63 -10.76 -17.52
CA GLN A 204 -49.33 -11.64 -16.38
C GLN A 204 -47.96 -11.37 -15.74
N LYS A 205 -46.99 -10.83 -16.49
CA LYS A 205 -45.64 -10.51 -15.98
C LYS A 205 -45.58 -9.15 -15.27
N ASN A 206 -46.64 -8.33 -15.37
CA ASN A 206 -46.80 -7.03 -14.73
C ASN A 206 -45.59 -6.08 -14.87
N VAL A 207 -44.94 -6.08 -16.04
CA VAL A 207 -43.83 -5.17 -16.34
C VAL A 207 -44.39 -3.91 -16.99
N LEU A 208 -44.38 -2.81 -16.24
CA LEU A 208 -44.90 -1.50 -16.68
C LEU A 208 -43.74 -0.52 -16.90
N PRO A 209 -43.78 0.34 -17.94
CA PRO A 209 -42.77 1.35 -18.18
C PRO A 209 -42.93 2.51 -17.17
N LYS A 210 -41.90 2.79 -16.36
CA LYS A 210 -41.95 3.77 -15.26
C LYS A 210 -41.13 5.04 -15.53
N GLU A 211 -41.45 6.10 -14.81
CA GLU A 211 -40.67 7.35 -14.75
C GLU A 211 -40.58 7.84 -13.30
N ASN A 212 -39.42 8.33 -12.87
CA ASN A 212 -39.20 8.76 -11.50
C ASN A 212 -38.29 9.99 -11.43
N LEU A 213 -38.65 10.95 -10.60
CA LEU A 213 -37.82 12.09 -10.20
C LEU A 213 -37.73 12.15 -8.68
N VAL A 214 -36.52 12.20 -8.14
CA VAL A 214 -36.25 12.36 -6.72
C VAL A 214 -35.41 13.60 -6.50
N LEU A 215 -35.84 14.46 -5.57
CA LEU A 215 -35.08 15.62 -5.10
C LEU A 215 -34.79 15.45 -3.61
N SER A 216 -33.54 15.62 -3.18
CA SER A 216 -33.14 15.57 -1.78
C SER A 216 -32.33 16.79 -1.37
N ILE A 217 -32.51 17.23 -0.13
CA ILE A 217 -31.68 18.25 0.53
C ILE A 217 -31.09 17.60 1.79
N GLU A 218 -29.77 17.61 1.90
CA GLU A 218 -29.03 17.13 3.06
C GLU A 218 -28.28 18.28 3.74
N GLY A 219 -28.13 18.20 5.05
CA GLY A 219 -27.43 19.18 5.85
C GLY A 219 -26.75 18.54 7.06
N ALA A 220 -25.56 19.01 7.39
CA ALA A 220 -24.89 18.69 8.65
C ALA A 220 -24.27 19.96 9.24
N TYR A 221 -24.31 20.09 10.56
CA TYR A 221 -23.78 21.24 11.28
C TYR A 221 -23.04 20.77 12.54
N LYS A 222 -21.75 21.09 12.61
CA LYS A 222 -20.91 20.89 13.79
C LYS A 222 -21.10 22.09 14.73
N ILE A 223 -21.87 21.89 15.80
CA ILE A 223 -22.15 22.95 16.78
C ILE A 223 -20.85 23.33 17.51
N ASN A 224 -20.07 22.32 17.89
CA ASN A 224 -18.73 22.43 18.45
C ASN A 224 -17.97 21.12 18.16
N ASN A 225 -16.79 20.92 18.75
CA ASN A 225 -15.99 19.71 18.52
C ASN A 225 -16.61 18.42 19.08
N ASN A 226 -17.72 18.53 19.80
CA ASN A 226 -18.37 17.43 20.50
C ASN A 226 -19.77 17.13 19.95
N PHE A 227 -20.47 18.10 19.36
CA PHE A 227 -21.86 17.94 18.88
C PHE A 227 -21.96 18.16 17.37
N ASP A 228 -22.51 17.15 16.68
CA ASP A 228 -22.82 17.20 15.26
C ASP A 228 -24.31 16.89 15.04
N VAL A 229 -25.02 17.79 14.36
CA VAL A 229 -26.42 17.55 13.95
C VAL A 229 -26.47 17.32 12.45
N PHE A 230 -27.33 16.44 11.99
CA PHE A 230 -27.52 16.17 10.57
C PHE A 230 -29.00 15.94 10.26
N ALA A 231 -29.39 16.28 9.03
CA ALA A 231 -30.72 16.04 8.50
C ALA A 231 -30.69 15.84 6.99
N GLU A 232 -31.57 15.00 6.46
CA GLU A 232 -31.83 14.84 5.04
C GLU A 232 -33.33 14.70 4.80
N TYR A 233 -33.85 15.42 3.81
CA TYR A 233 -35.23 15.33 3.37
C TYR A 233 -35.29 15.08 1.87
N ALA A 234 -35.88 13.97 1.47
CA ALA A 234 -36.05 13.56 0.08
C ALA A 234 -37.53 13.51 -0.32
N SER A 235 -37.81 13.90 -1.56
CA SER A 235 -39.13 13.90 -2.18
C SER A 235 -39.05 13.15 -3.50
N SER A 236 -39.84 12.08 -3.64
CA SER A 236 -39.92 11.25 -4.84
C SER A 236 -41.27 11.45 -5.54
N ALA A 237 -41.24 11.66 -6.85
CA ALA A 237 -42.38 11.61 -7.75
C ALA A 237 -42.18 10.41 -8.68
N ILE A 238 -43.14 9.49 -8.74
CA ILE A 238 -43.02 8.27 -9.55
C ILE A 238 -44.31 8.03 -10.33
N THR A 239 -44.18 7.83 -11.63
CA THR A 239 -45.26 7.39 -12.53
C THR A 239 -45.14 5.87 -12.69
N GLN A 240 -46.19 5.15 -12.30
CA GLN A 240 -46.20 3.68 -12.33
C GLN A 240 -46.40 3.11 -13.75
N ASP A 241 -47.05 3.86 -14.64
CA ASP A 241 -47.19 3.51 -16.06
C ASP A 241 -47.15 4.75 -16.95
N LEU A 242 -46.12 4.83 -17.79
CA LEU A 242 -45.92 5.89 -18.77
C LEU A 242 -46.98 5.95 -19.88
N ARG A 243 -47.73 4.86 -20.09
CA ARG A 243 -48.83 4.78 -21.05
C ARG A 243 -50.12 5.43 -20.52
N ALA A 244 -50.18 5.75 -19.22
CA ALA A 244 -51.32 6.43 -18.63
C ALA A 244 -51.52 7.84 -19.24
N GLN A 245 -52.77 8.29 -19.26
CA GLN A 245 -53.11 9.64 -19.69
C GLN A 245 -52.44 10.69 -18.79
N ASP A 246 -52.19 11.87 -19.38
CA ASP A 246 -51.69 13.00 -18.61
C ASP A 246 -52.73 13.38 -17.54
N GLY A 247 -52.24 13.56 -16.31
CA GLY A 247 -53.09 13.81 -15.16
C GLY A 247 -52.96 15.26 -14.74
N ASN A 248 -54.08 15.88 -14.35
CA ASN A 248 -54.08 17.17 -13.66
C ASN A 248 -53.82 17.02 -12.14
N GLY A 249 -53.13 15.95 -11.73
CA GLY A 249 -52.90 15.60 -10.33
C GLY A 249 -52.15 16.69 -9.57
N GLY A 250 -52.50 16.87 -8.29
CA GLY A 250 -51.87 17.87 -7.42
C GLY A 250 -50.36 17.69 -7.29
N LYS A 251 -49.63 18.80 -7.18
CA LYS A 251 -48.17 18.79 -7.03
C LYS A 251 -47.81 18.39 -5.58
N GLY A 252 -47.33 17.17 -5.39
CA GLY A 252 -46.85 16.69 -4.08
C GLY A 252 -45.35 16.93 -3.87
N GLY A 253 -44.97 17.48 -2.72
CA GLY A 253 -43.57 17.66 -2.32
C GLY A 253 -42.74 18.54 -3.25
N MET A 254 -41.41 18.50 -3.09
CA MET A 254 -40.48 19.27 -3.92
C MET A 254 -40.40 18.72 -5.36
N ALA A 255 -40.45 17.40 -5.53
CA ALA A 255 -40.36 16.77 -6.84
C ALA A 255 -41.56 17.11 -7.75
N GLY A 256 -42.78 17.20 -7.20
CA GLY A 256 -43.98 17.57 -7.95
C GLY A 256 -43.98 19.00 -8.53
N LEU A 257 -43.06 19.86 -8.11
CA LEU A 257 -42.91 21.19 -8.72
C LEU A 257 -42.32 21.12 -10.14
N LEU A 258 -41.50 20.10 -10.41
CA LEU A 258 -40.75 19.93 -11.66
C LEU A 258 -41.20 18.71 -12.48
N PHE A 259 -42.03 17.83 -11.91
CA PHE A 259 -42.47 16.58 -12.53
C PHE A 259 -43.77 16.73 -13.32
N ASN A 260 -43.82 16.15 -14.53
CA ASN A 260 -45.04 16.11 -15.33
C ASN A 260 -45.91 14.95 -14.84
N SER A 261 -47.09 15.27 -14.31
CA SER A 261 -47.97 14.27 -13.72
C SER A 261 -48.79 13.53 -14.77
N LYS A 262 -48.88 12.22 -14.60
CA LYS A 262 -49.86 11.32 -15.22
C LYS A 262 -50.87 10.88 -14.18
N ILE A 263 -51.97 10.26 -14.60
CA ILE A 263 -52.97 9.71 -13.67
C ILE A 263 -52.35 8.67 -12.72
N SER A 264 -51.31 7.97 -13.17
CA SER A 264 -50.54 6.98 -12.39
C SER A 264 -49.35 7.57 -11.61
N THR A 265 -49.26 8.90 -11.46
CA THR A 265 -48.18 9.56 -10.71
C THR A 265 -48.50 9.65 -9.23
N GLU A 266 -47.54 9.22 -8.40
CA GLU A 266 -47.60 9.22 -6.94
C GLU A 266 -46.44 10.03 -6.36
N TYR A 267 -46.65 10.61 -5.17
CA TYR A 267 -45.68 11.46 -4.49
C TYR A 267 -45.40 10.96 -3.07
N TYR A 268 -44.13 10.85 -2.72
CA TYR A 268 -43.67 10.30 -1.45
C TYR A 268 -42.52 11.12 -0.87
N THR A 269 -42.33 11.05 0.45
CA THR A 269 -41.23 11.72 1.14
C THR A 269 -40.47 10.77 2.07
N ALA A 270 -39.19 11.08 2.28
CA ALA A 270 -38.33 10.42 3.25
C ALA A 270 -37.56 11.47 4.06
N LEU A 271 -37.39 11.24 5.35
CA LEU A 271 -36.73 12.15 6.28
C LEU A 271 -35.79 11.34 7.17
N LYS A 272 -34.59 11.85 7.38
CA LYS A 272 -33.69 11.37 8.43
C LYS A 272 -33.05 12.55 9.14
N ALA A 273 -33.03 12.52 10.47
CA ALA A 273 -32.41 13.55 11.28
C ALA A 273 -31.76 12.93 12.51
N GLY A 274 -30.66 13.49 12.99
CA GLY A 274 -29.99 12.98 14.17
C GLY A 274 -28.96 13.93 14.76
N VAL A 275 -28.50 13.55 15.95
CA VAL A 275 -27.50 14.26 16.74
C VAL A 275 -26.48 13.25 17.24
N ASN A 276 -25.21 13.55 17.03
CA ASN A 276 -24.09 12.81 17.61
C ASN A 276 -23.40 13.68 18.66
N TYR A 277 -23.03 13.06 19.77
CA TYR A 277 -22.26 13.66 20.85
C TYR A 277 -21.02 12.81 21.14
N VAL A 278 -19.83 13.40 20.98
CA VAL A 278 -18.54 12.80 21.27
C VAL A 278 -17.95 13.46 22.50
N PHE A 279 -17.58 12.68 23.52
CA PHE A 279 -16.94 13.16 24.74
C PHE A 279 -15.78 12.24 25.12
N ASP A 280 -14.57 12.78 25.12
CA ASP A 280 -13.33 12.02 25.38
C ASP A 280 -13.24 10.74 24.52
N GLN A 281 -13.21 9.56 25.13
CA GLN A 281 -13.14 8.25 24.47
C GLN A 281 -14.52 7.61 24.24
N SER A 282 -15.59 8.40 24.37
CA SER A 282 -16.97 7.93 24.28
C SER A 282 -17.76 8.72 23.24
N SER A 283 -18.76 8.08 22.64
CA SER A 283 -19.72 8.72 21.75
C SER A 283 -21.11 8.17 21.95
N VAL A 284 -22.12 9.02 21.79
CA VAL A 284 -23.54 8.68 21.83
C VAL A 284 -24.25 9.41 20.69
N GLY A 285 -25.11 8.73 19.95
CA GLY A 285 -25.89 9.31 18.86
C GLY A 285 -27.35 8.88 18.92
N VAL A 286 -28.24 9.80 18.56
CA VAL A 286 -29.68 9.53 18.38
C VAL A 286 -30.07 9.93 16.97
N ALA A 287 -30.79 9.06 16.26
CA ALA A 287 -31.33 9.36 14.94
C ALA A 287 -32.80 8.95 14.83
N TYR A 288 -33.57 9.74 14.09
CA TYR A 288 -34.93 9.46 13.65
C TYR A 288 -34.95 9.37 12.13
N GLU A 289 -35.62 8.35 11.60
CA GLU A 289 -35.77 8.11 10.17
C GLU A 289 -37.24 7.77 9.90
N ARG A 290 -37.86 8.42 8.91
CA ARG A 290 -39.25 8.20 8.49
C ARG A 290 -39.32 8.16 6.98
N ILE A 291 -39.91 7.10 6.44
CA ILE A 291 -40.07 6.89 5.00
C ILE A 291 -41.54 6.60 4.73
N ASP A 292 -42.15 7.41 3.85
CA ASP A 292 -43.56 7.29 3.54
C ASP A 292 -43.91 5.91 2.91
N PRO A 293 -45.14 5.43 3.09
CA PRO A 293 -45.57 4.18 2.51
C PRO A 293 -45.64 4.28 0.99
N GLY A 294 -44.95 3.40 0.28
CA GLY A 294 -44.85 3.47 -1.19
C GLY A 294 -43.69 4.31 -1.73
N TYR A 295 -42.90 4.97 -0.87
CA TYR A 295 -41.70 5.66 -1.35
C TYR A 295 -40.81 4.72 -2.14
N GLN A 296 -40.41 5.14 -3.33
CA GLN A 296 -39.50 4.40 -4.18
C GLN A 296 -38.61 5.36 -4.96
N THR A 297 -37.38 4.93 -5.22
CA THR A 297 -36.47 5.53 -6.21
C THR A 297 -36.08 4.47 -7.23
N LEU A 298 -36.03 4.83 -8.50
CA LEU A 298 -35.50 3.94 -9.55
C LEU A 298 -33.95 3.93 -9.58
N GLY A 299 -33.31 4.67 -8.67
CA GLY A 299 -31.86 4.74 -8.47
C GLY A 299 -31.31 3.75 -7.45
N SER A 300 -32.13 2.80 -7.00
CA SER A 300 -31.72 1.69 -6.12
C SER A 300 -32.39 0.39 -6.58
N TYR A 301 -31.74 -0.77 -6.36
CA TYR A 301 -32.33 -2.08 -6.65
C TYR A 301 -33.42 -2.46 -5.65
N TYR A 302 -33.20 -2.12 -4.38
CA TYR A 302 -34.08 -2.43 -3.27
C TYR A 302 -34.23 -1.21 -2.38
N PHE A 303 -35.44 -1.02 -1.85
CA PHE A 303 -35.74 0.12 -1.00
C PHE A 303 -36.83 -0.28 0.01
N ASN A 304 -36.52 -0.13 1.31
CA ASN A 304 -37.49 -0.34 2.36
C ASN A 304 -38.29 0.95 2.54
N ASN A 305 -39.61 0.86 2.58
CA ASN A 305 -40.49 2.00 2.79
C ASN A 305 -41.56 1.68 3.82
N ASP A 306 -42.47 2.65 4.04
CA ASP A 306 -43.53 2.53 5.03
C ASP A 306 -42.98 2.27 6.43
N PHE A 307 -42.03 3.07 6.93
CA PHE A 307 -41.60 2.90 8.31
C PHE A 307 -41.12 4.18 8.94
N GLU A 308 -41.15 4.22 10.26
CA GLU A 308 -40.34 5.14 11.05
C GLU A 308 -39.49 4.38 12.06
N ASN A 309 -38.32 4.92 12.36
CA ASN A 309 -37.29 4.28 13.17
C ASN A 309 -36.60 5.33 14.06
N ILE A 310 -36.43 5.01 15.33
CA ILE A 310 -35.60 5.77 16.28
C ILE A 310 -34.45 4.88 16.71
N THR A 311 -33.22 5.34 16.54
CA THR A 311 -32.01 4.62 16.96
C THR A 311 -31.22 5.41 17.97
N LEU A 312 -30.68 4.70 18.96
CA LEU A 312 -29.71 5.15 19.94
C LEU A 312 -28.46 4.28 19.77
N ASN A 313 -27.33 4.89 19.45
CA ASN A 313 -26.04 4.22 19.38
C ASN A 313 -25.07 4.81 20.40
N GLY A 314 -24.17 4.00 20.93
CA GLY A 314 -23.10 4.49 21.77
C GLY A 314 -21.87 3.60 21.70
N ALA A 315 -20.70 4.20 21.90
CA ALA A 315 -19.43 3.51 21.99
C ALA A 315 -18.57 4.15 23.07
N THR A 316 -17.77 3.35 23.76
CA THR A 316 -16.79 3.85 24.72
C THR A 316 -15.56 2.96 24.74
N THR A 317 -14.40 3.61 24.82
CA THR A 317 -13.15 2.97 25.22
C THR A 317 -12.87 3.37 26.67
N ALA A 318 -12.58 2.39 27.53
CA ALA A 318 -12.42 2.56 28.96
C ALA A 318 -11.24 1.72 29.49
N LEU A 319 -10.86 1.93 30.75
CA LEU A 319 -9.77 1.22 31.43
C LEU A 319 -8.44 1.33 30.67
N ASN A 320 -8.03 2.54 30.27
CA ASN A 320 -6.80 2.79 29.49
C ASN A 320 -6.70 1.91 28.22
N ASN A 321 -7.77 1.89 27.43
CA ASN A 321 -7.91 1.11 26.19
C ASN A 321 -8.02 -0.41 26.35
N ILE A 322 -8.16 -0.92 27.58
CA ILE A 322 -8.38 -2.36 27.83
C ILE A 322 -9.79 -2.78 27.39
N LEU A 323 -10.81 -1.97 27.68
CA LEU A 323 -12.21 -2.31 27.43
C LEU A 323 -12.80 -1.43 26.34
N ASN A 324 -13.33 -2.03 25.29
CA ASN A 324 -14.08 -1.36 24.24
C ASN A 324 -15.51 -1.89 24.24
N VAL A 325 -16.50 -1.01 24.43
CA VAL A 325 -17.92 -1.38 24.43
C VAL A 325 -18.65 -0.53 23.40
N SER A 326 -19.50 -1.15 22.60
CA SER A 326 -20.44 -0.45 21.73
C SER A 326 -21.83 -1.06 21.87
N PHE A 327 -22.86 -0.22 21.76
CA PHE A 327 -24.25 -0.66 21.77
C PHE A 327 -25.07 0.09 20.72
N ASN A 328 -26.13 -0.54 20.24
CA ASN A 328 -27.11 0.05 19.34
C ASN A 328 -28.49 -0.48 19.71
N VAL A 329 -29.45 0.42 19.91
CA VAL A 329 -30.85 0.10 20.17
C VAL A 329 -31.70 0.87 19.18
N GLY A 330 -32.58 0.19 18.47
CA GLY A 330 -33.51 0.75 17.48
C GLY A 330 -34.93 0.28 17.73
N TYR A 331 -35.89 1.18 17.55
CA TYR A 331 -37.31 0.86 17.52
C TYR A 331 -37.90 1.37 16.22
N GLN A 332 -38.44 0.44 15.42
CA GLN A 332 -39.05 0.71 14.12
C GLN A 332 -40.52 0.29 14.14
N ARG A 333 -41.39 1.04 13.47
CA ARG A 333 -42.76 0.60 13.14
C ARG A 333 -43.09 0.88 11.69
N ASP A 334 -43.91 0.03 11.07
CA ASP A 334 -44.45 0.23 9.73
C ASP A 334 -45.96 0.55 9.76
N ASP A 335 -46.58 0.55 8.58
CA ASP A 335 -48.00 0.83 8.39
C ASP A 335 -48.42 2.24 8.81
N LEU A 336 -47.63 3.24 8.37
CA LEU A 336 -47.80 4.64 8.76
C LEU A 336 -49.17 5.21 8.32
N ASN A 337 -49.76 4.62 7.27
CA ASN A 337 -51.07 5.02 6.73
C ASN A 337 -52.24 4.13 7.20
N ASN A 338 -52.01 3.12 8.04
CA ASN A 338 -53.02 2.15 8.49
C ASN A 338 -53.74 1.42 7.34
N LYS A 339 -52.99 1.00 6.32
CA LYS A 339 -53.51 0.30 5.14
C LYS A 339 -53.01 -1.14 5.01
N LYS A 340 -51.96 -1.52 5.72
CA LYS A 340 -51.48 -2.91 5.70
C LYS A 340 -52.41 -3.78 6.54
N ASP A 341 -52.73 -4.95 5.99
CA ASP A 341 -53.43 -6.00 6.75
C ASP A 341 -52.59 -6.47 7.93
N ASN A 342 -51.26 -6.39 7.82
CA ASN A 342 -50.30 -6.80 8.84
C ASN A 342 -49.33 -5.65 9.17
N ALA A 343 -49.57 -4.97 10.29
CA ALA A 343 -48.68 -3.93 10.79
C ALA A 343 -47.57 -4.55 11.65
N THR A 344 -46.33 -4.11 11.49
CA THR A 344 -45.14 -4.61 12.17
C THR A 344 -44.45 -3.55 13.02
N SER A 345 -44.02 -3.93 14.22
CA SER A 345 -43.11 -3.16 15.05
C SER A 345 -41.88 -3.99 15.40
N ARG A 346 -40.70 -3.40 15.24
CA ARG A 346 -39.42 -4.06 15.42
C ARG A 346 -38.59 -3.37 16.49
N MET A 347 -38.11 -4.12 17.47
CA MET A 347 -37.09 -3.66 18.41
C MET A 347 -35.80 -4.41 18.13
N VAL A 348 -34.75 -3.66 17.81
CA VAL A 348 -33.41 -4.18 17.55
C VAL A 348 -32.49 -3.67 18.65
N GLY A 349 -31.75 -4.57 19.29
CA GLY A 349 -30.77 -4.22 20.30
C GLY A 349 -29.49 -5.00 20.05
N SER A 350 -28.33 -4.37 20.21
CA SER A 350 -27.05 -5.05 20.18
C SER A 350 -26.06 -4.40 21.13
N ILE A 351 -25.20 -5.21 21.74
CA ILE A 351 -24.07 -4.80 22.54
C ILE A 351 -22.87 -5.65 22.15
N ASN A 352 -21.71 -5.02 21.99
CA ASN A 352 -20.44 -5.67 21.72
C ASN A 352 -19.43 -5.16 22.73
N ALA A 353 -18.64 -6.05 23.31
CA ALA A 353 -17.59 -5.75 24.26
C ALA A 353 -16.32 -6.51 23.89
N THR A 354 -15.18 -5.83 23.88
CA THR A 354 -13.86 -6.44 23.70
C THR A 354 -12.95 -6.01 24.84
N ALA A 355 -12.45 -6.96 25.60
CA ALA A 355 -11.49 -6.77 26.68
C ALA A 355 -10.13 -7.34 26.28
N SER A 356 -9.17 -6.45 26.01
CA SER A 356 -7.76 -6.78 25.79
C SER A 356 -7.03 -6.77 27.14
N VAL A 357 -7.30 -7.78 27.97
CA VAL A 357 -6.87 -7.85 29.37
C VAL A 357 -5.35 -7.69 29.52
N ASN A 358 -4.59 -8.32 28.64
CA ASN A 358 -3.14 -8.16 28.50
C ASN A 358 -2.68 -8.64 27.11
N GLU A 359 -1.37 -8.65 26.85
CA GLU A 359 -0.76 -9.09 25.59
C GLU A 359 -1.05 -10.56 25.21
N ARG A 360 -1.57 -11.38 26.15
CA ARG A 360 -1.84 -12.80 25.97
C ARG A 360 -3.31 -13.16 26.01
N LEU A 361 -4.19 -12.34 26.58
CA LEU A 361 -5.60 -12.66 26.79
C LEU A 361 -6.50 -11.59 26.17
N ASN A 362 -7.27 -12.00 25.17
CA ASN A 362 -8.33 -11.20 24.58
C ASN A 362 -9.67 -11.91 24.74
N ILE A 363 -10.68 -11.18 25.22
CA ILE A 363 -12.04 -11.67 25.41
C ILE A 363 -12.98 -10.78 24.61
N THR A 364 -13.78 -11.39 23.73
CA THR A 364 -14.82 -10.71 22.98
C THR A 364 -16.18 -11.27 23.38
N GLY A 365 -17.14 -10.39 23.60
CA GLY A 365 -18.51 -10.75 23.90
C GLY A 365 -19.45 -9.92 23.06
N SER A 366 -20.51 -10.53 22.54
CA SER A 366 -21.59 -9.77 21.92
C SER A 366 -22.94 -10.40 22.21
N TYR A 367 -23.96 -9.55 22.23
CA TYR A 367 -25.35 -9.97 22.33
C TYR A 367 -26.19 -9.09 21.42
N SER A 368 -27.10 -9.68 20.66
CA SER A 368 -28.07 -8.97 19.85
C SER A 368 -29.45 -9.60 19.99
N ASN A 369 -30.48 -8.77 19.90
CA ASN A 369 -31.88 -9.16 20.00
C ASN A 369 -32.68 -8.41 18.92
N PHE A 370 -33.37 -9.17 18.09
CA PHE A 370 -34.28 -8.67 17.06
C PHE A 370 -35.68 -9.22 17.39
N ARG A 371 -36.60 -8.35 17.78
CA ARG A 371 -38.01 -8.68 18.02
C ARG A 371 -38.85 -8.01 16.97
N THR A 372 -39.62 -8.77 16.22
CA THR A 372 -40.65 -8.25 15.30
C THR A 372 -42.01 -8.69 15.80
N TYR A 373 -42.88 -7.75 16.11
CA TYR A 373 -44.29 -7.97 16.38
C TYR A 373 -45.05 -7.66 15.10
N THR A 374 -45.95 -8.53 14.68
CA THR A 374 -46.86 -8.35 13.55
C THR A 374 -48.29 -8.47 14.08
N ASN A 375 -49.06 -7.40 13.94
CA ASN A 375 -50.46 -7.32 14.31
C ASN A 375 -51.32 -7.47 13.05
N VAL A 376 -52.21 -8.47 13.06
CA VAL A 376 -53.15 -8.73 11.97
C VAL A 376 -54.40 -7.87 12.19
N LYS A 377 -54.66 -6.95 11.27
CA LYS A 377 -55.87 -6.12 11.27
C LYS A 377 -56.92 -6.81 10.41
N VAL A 378 -57.96 -7.35 11.04
CA VAL A 378 -59.09 -7.94 10.31
C VAL A 378 -59.99 -6.83 9.77
N ASN A 379 -60.35 -6.92 8.49
CA ASN A 379 -61.35 -6.04 7.88
C ASN A 379 -62.74 -6.37 8.43
N GLN A 380 -63.42 -5.34 8.94
CA GLN A 380 -64.72 -5.48 9.59
C GLN A 380 -65.79 -6.05 8.65
N PHE A 381 -65.69 -5.81 7.34
CA PHE A 381 -66.62 -6.38 6.36
C PHE A 381 -66.34 -7.84 6.05
N ASP A 382 -65.10 -8.29 6.15
CA ASP A 382 -64.76 -9.71 5.98
C ASP A 382 -65.33 -10.51 7.15
N ASN A 383 -65.29 -9.96 8.37
CA ASN A 383 -65.91 -10.58 9.55
C ASN A 383 -67.46 -10.59 9.50
N ILE A 384 -68.09 -9.58 8.89
CA ILE A 384 -69.55 -9.47 8.78
C ILE A 384 -70.12 -10.33 7.63
N ASN A 385 -69.36 -10.51 6.54
CA ASN A 385 -69.79 -11.26 5.36
C ASN A 385 -69.35 -12.73 5.37
N ASP A 386 -68.64 -13.17 6.42
CA ASP A 386 -68.22 -14.56 6.60
C ASP A 386 -69.38 -15.42 7.10
N ASP A 387 -69.64 -16.53 6.41
CA ASP A 387 -70.68 -17.50 6.72
C ASP A 387 -70.25 -18.53 7.78
N ASN A 388 -68.97 -18.55 8.17
CA ASN A 388 -68.39 -19.49 9.13
C ASN A 388 -67.61 -18.81 10.28
N LEU A 389 -68.32 -18.48 11.37
CA LEU A 389 -67.77 -17.86 12.59
C LEU A 389 -66.64 -18.66 13.31
N LEU A 390 -66.37 -19.92 12.93
CA LEU A 390 -65.36 -20.76 13.57
C LEU A 390 -63.95 -20.67 12.93
N ASP A 391 -63.82 -20.22 11.67
CA ASP A 391 -62.50 -20.04 11.01
C ASP A 391 -61.76 -18.77 11.49
N ASN A 392 -62.50 -17.73 11.89
CA ASN A 392 -61.99 -16.41 12.29
C ASN A 392 -61.02 -16.38 13.50
N ASN A 393 -60.92 -17.45 14.30
CA ASN A 393 -59.96 -17.50 15.41
C ASN A 393 -58.50 -17.61 14.90
N LEU A 394 -58.30 -18.04 13.65
CA LEU A 394 -56.98 -18.08 13.03
C LEU A 394 -56.57 -16.75 12.38
N ASP A 395 -57.56 -15.95 11.95
CA ASP A 395 -57.34 -14.69 11.21
C ASP A 395 -57.09 -13.47 12.11
N THR A 396 -57.12 -13.63 13.44
CA THR A 396 -56.89 -12.57 14.45
C THR A 396 -55.60 -12.75 15.26
N LEU A 397 -54.70 -13.63 14.82
CA LEU A 397 -53.53 -14.04 15.61
C LEU A 397 -52.39 -13.02 15.49
N ASP A 398 -52.03 -12.38 16.60
CA ASP A 398 -50.80 -11.58 16.70
C ASP A 398 -49.58 -12.50 16.62
N TYR A 399 -48.60 -12.13 15.79
CA TYR A 399 -47.35 -12.87 15.65
C TYR A 399 -46.19 -12.10 16.27
N ARG A 400 -45.29 -12.81 16.94
CA ARG A 400 -44.02 -12.26 17.41
C ARG A 400 -42.88 -13.17 16.96
N GLN A 401 -42.00 -12.63 16.14
CA GLN A 401 -40.74 -13.27 15.76
C GLN A 401 -39.62 -12.73 16.65
N LEU A 402 -38.91 -13.62 17.31
CA LEU A 402 -37.77 -13.33 18.16
C LEU A 402 -36.54 -13.96 17.50
N SER A 403 -35.46 -13.20 17.42
CA SER A 403 -34.13 -13.71 17.04
C SER A 403 -33.09 -13.10 17.97
N GLN A 404 -32.48 -13.93 18.80
CA GLN A 404 -31.41 -13.53 19.71
C GLN A 404 -30.12 -14.21 19.30
N SER A 405 -29.00 -13.51 19.39
CA SER A 405 -27.68 -14.07 19.19
C SER A 405 -26.77 -13.63 20.33
N ALA A 406 -26.03 -14.56 20.93
CA ALA A 406 -24.98 -14.24 21.89
C ALA A 406 -23.69 -14.93 21.46
N MET A 407 -22.56 -14.24 21.57
CA MET A 407 -21.24 -14.76 21.25
C MET A 407 -20.27 -14.46 22.38
N LEU A 408 -19.40 -15.42 22.65
CA LEU A 408 -18.25 -15.30 23.53
C LEU A 408 -17.02 -15.88 22.81
N GLY A 409 -16.00 -15.05 22.61
CA GLY A 409 -14.69 -15.45 22.09
C GLY A 409 -13.62 -15.23 23.14
N ILE A 410 -12.75 -16.20 23.33
CA ILE A 410 -11.57 -16.12 24.19
C ILE A 410 -10.37 -16.56 23.36
N ASN A 411 -9.38 -15.67 23.25
CA ASN A 411 -8.09 -15.98 22.67
C ASN A 411 -7.03 -15.88 23.76
N TYR A 412 -6.31 -16.99 23.99
CA TYR A 412 -5.23 -17.03 24.96
C TYR A 412 -3.93 -17.52 24.31
N VAL A 413 -2.90 -16.67 24.37
CA VAL A 413 -1.57 -16.99 23.87
C VAL A 413 -0.75 -17.62 25.00
N ILE A 414 -0.54 -18.93 24.90
CA ILE A 414 0.17 -19.74 25.90
C ILE A 414 1.68 -19.48 25.83
N SER A 415 2.24 -19.39 24.63
CA SER A 415 3.67 -19.16 24.40
C SER A 415 3.91 -18.34 23.13
N GLN A 416 4.84 -17.39 23.19
CA GLN A 416 5.34 -16.62 22.04
C GLN A 416 6.85 -16.77 21.85
N LYS A 417 7.44 -17.90 22.26
CA LYS A 417 8.88 -18.15 22.08
C LYS A 417 9.21 -18.32 20.59
N GLU A 418 10.41 -17.92 20.17
CA GLU A 418 10.88 -18.08 18.77
C GLU A 418 10.91 -19.54 18.30
N THR A 419 11.12 -20.48 19.22
CA THR A 419 11.14 -21.92 18.90
C THR A 419 9.75 -22.53 18.82
N VAL A 420 8.83 -22.07 19.66
CA VAL A 420 7.49 -22.64 19.80
C VAL A 420 6.49 -21.54 20.19
N GLN A 421 5.49 -21.37 19.33
CA GLN A 421 4.33 -20.51 19.56
C GLN A 421 3.10 -21.36 19.81
N GLN A 422 2.30 -21.01 20.81
CA GLN A 422 1.11 -21.75 21.19
C GLN A 422 -0.02 -20.78 21.48
N ASN A 423 -1.19 -21.05 20.92
CA ASN A 423 -2.41 -20.34 21.25
C ASN A 423 -3.58 -21.31 21.36
N ILE A 424 -4.56 -20.94 22.18
CA ILE A 424 -5.84 -21.60 22.28
C ILE A 424 -6.93 -20.56 22.05
N ASN A 425 -7.87 -20.88 21.17
CA ASN A 425 -9.05 -20.08 20.93
C ASN A 425 -10.29 -20.89 21.29
N PHE A 426 -11.20 -20.25 22.02
CA PHE A 426 -12.51 -20.77 22.35
C PHE A 426 -13.54 -19.79 21.84
N ASN A 427 -14.53 -20.28 21.10
CA ASN A 427 -15.67 -19.51 20.63
C ASN A 427 -16.95 -20.27 20.97
N TYR A 428 -17.89 -19.56 21.57
CA TYR A 428 -19.24 -20.01 21.81
C TYR A 428 -20.19 -19.02 21.16
N ASN A 429 -21.15 -19.52 20.40
CA ASN A 429 -22.22 -18.72 19.81
C ASN A 429 -23.54 -19.45 20.03
N VAL A 430 -24.57 -18.73 20.46
CA VAL A 430 -25.94 -19.24 20.53
C VAL A 430 -26.85 -18.34 19.72
N ASN A 431 -27.69 -18.93 18.88
CA ASN A 431 -28.78 -18.24 18.21
C ASN A 431 -30.09 -18.87 18.64
N ASP A 432 -31.02 -18.06 19.12
CA ASP A 432 -32.35 -18.48 19.55
C ASP A 432 -33.38 -17.76 18.70
N VAL A 433 -34.18 -18.52 17.96
CA VAL A 433 -35.21 -18.03 17.07
C VAL A 433 -36.54 -18.62 17.48
N ALA A 434 -37.55 -17.79 17.74
CA ALA A 434 -38.87 -18.26 18.10
C ALA A 434 -39.96 -17.47 17.38
N ASN A 435 -40.98 -18.18 16.92
CA ASN A 435 -42.23 -17.60 16.46
C ASN A 435 -43.30 -17.85 17.54
N GLU A 436 -43.92 -16.78 17.98
CA GLU A 436 -44.99 -16.78 18.95
C GLU A 436 -46.27 -16.32 18.28
N GLN A 437 -47.38 -16.96 18.63
CA GLN A 437 -48.69 -16.67 18.10
C GLN A 437 -49.67 -16.49 19.27
N ASN A 438 -50.29 -15.30 19.42
CA ASN A 438 -51.13 -14.92 20.57
C ASN A 438 -50.52 -15.25 21.94
N GLY A 439 -49.23 -14.93 22.15
CA GLY A 439 -48.56 -15.17 23.44
C GLY A 439 -48.09 -16.61 23.66
N VAL A 440 -48.34 -17.51 22.70
CA VAL A 440 -47.97 -18.92 22.79
C VAL A 440 -46.92 -19.27 21.75
N VAL A 441 -45.75 -19.73 22.19
CA VAL A 441 -44.77 -20.41 21.34
C VAL A 441 -45.14 -21.88 21.29
N ARG A 442 -45.61 -22.37 20.13
CA ARG A 442 -46.02 -23.78 20.00
C ARG A 442 -44.79 -24.68 19.82
N ILE A 443 -44.94 -25.94 20.17
CA ILE A 443 -43.90 -26.96 19.97
C ILE A 443 -43.68 -27.15 18.46
N GLY A 444 -42.53 -26.69 17.96
CA GLY A 444 -42.22 -26.60 16.52
C GLY A 444 -41.75 -25.22 16.08
N ASP A 445 -42.14 -24.17 16.81
CA ASP A 445 -41.96 -22.77 16.39
C ASP A 445 -40.73 -22.10 17.02
N ALA A 446 -39.97 -22.82 17.83
CA ALA A 446 -38.70 -22.38 18.40
C ALA A 446 -37.54 -23.20 17.85
N SER A 447 -36.42 -22.54 17.59
CA SER A 447 -35.18 -23.17 17.19
C SER A 447 -34.00 -22.50 17.89
N ILE A 448 -33.16 -23.31 18.54
CA ILE A 448 -31.96 -22.82 19.21
C ILE A 448 -30.74 -23.54 18.65
N PHE A 449 -29.69 -22.78 18.36
CA PHE A 449 -28.47 -23.25 17.71
C PHE A 449 -27.28 -22.87 18.59
N HIS A 450 -26.73 -23.82 19.34
CA HIS A 450 -25.49 -23.65 20.10
C HIS A 450 -24.31 -24.11 19.25
N ASN A 451 -23.32 -23.25 19.07
CA ASN A 451 -22.09 -23.54 18.33
C ASN A 451 -20.89 -23.34 19.25
N PHE A 452 -20.08 -24.38 19.38
CA PHE A 452 -18.83 -24.38 20.13
C PHE A 452 -17.68 -24.67 19.17
N ASN A 453 -16.64 -23.86 19.24
CA ASN A 453 -15.40 -24.05 18.50
C ASN A 453 -14.24 -23.87 19.46
N THR A 454 -13.45 -24.91 19.66
CA THR A 454 -12.18 -24.81 20.38
C THR A 454 -11.07 -25.25 19.45
N ALA A 455 -10.05 -24.42 19.28
CA ALA A 455 -8.85 -24.82 18.54
C ALA A 455 -7.59 -24.49 19.32
N TYR A 456 -6.64 -25.40 19.23
CA TYR A 456 -5.30 -25.27 19.77
C TYR A 456 -4.31 -25.32 18.62
N THR A 457 -3.54 -24.26 18.47
CA THR A 457 -2.51 -24.15 17.44
C THR A 457 -1.14 -24.16 18.09
N ILE A 458 -0.31 -25.12 17.67
CA ILE A 458 1.12 -25.14 17.97
C ILE A 458 1.90 -24.84 16.68
N GLY A 459 2.68 -23.76 16.73
CA GLY A 459 3.56 -23.31 15.66
C GLY A 459 5.02 -23.52 16.02
N PHE A 460 5.81 -23.93 15.03
CA PHE A 460 7.26 -24.03 15.08
C PHE A 460 7.87 -23.03 14.09
N PRO A 461 8.04 -21.74 14.46
CA PRO A 461 8.44 -20.69 13.52
C PRO A 461 9.75 -20.98 12.79
N LYS A 462 10.74 -21.58 13.48
CA LYS A 462 12.03 -21.99 12.88
C LYS A 462 11.89 -23.03 11.76
N HIS A 463 10.85 -23.87 11.81
CA HIS A 463 10.55 -24.86 10.78
C HIS A 463 9.41 -24.45 9.86
N GLN A 464 8.79 -23.30 10.10
CA GLN A 464 7.66 -22.75 9.36
C GLN A 464 6.47 -23.72 9.27
N VAL A 465 6.19 -24.44 10.35
CA VAL A 465 5.08 -25.40 10.47
C VAL A 465 4.11 -24.95 11.54
N ASN A 466 2.81 -24.95 11.23
CA ASN A 466 1.73 -24.76 12.18
C ASN A 466 0.81 -25.99 12.16
N ILE A 467 0.50 -26.53 13.33
CA ILE A 467 -0.42 -27.64 13.51
C ILE A 467 -1.57 -27.13 14.36
N THR A 468 -2.79 -27.27 13.85
CA THR A 468 -4.01 -26.87 14.53
C THR A 468 -4.91 -28.08 14.73
N GLY A 469 -5.17 -28.42 15.99
CA GLY A 469 -6.24 -29.34 16.36
C GLY A 469 -7.46 -28.53 16.81
N ALA A 470 -8.62 -28.82 16.25
CA ALA A 470 -9.86 -28.15 16.60
C ALA A 470 -10.99 -29.15 16.82
N VAL A 471 -11.94 -28.79 17.66
CA VAL A 471 -13.21 -29.49 17.82
C VAL A 471 -14.32 -28.49 17.63
N ASN A 472 -15.23 -28.81 16.71
CA ASN A 472 -16.46 -28.08 16.49
C ASN A 472 -17.63 -28.92 16.98
N ALA A 473 -18.54 -28.31 17.74
CA ALA A 473 -19.78 -28.93 18.15
C ALA A 473 -20.94 -27.96 17.93
N THR A 474 -22.01 -28.45 17.32
CA THR A 474 -23.22 -27.71 17.05
C THR A 474 -24.39 -28.50 17.61
N LEU A 475 -25.09 -27.94 18.59
CA LEU A 475 -26.31 -28.49 19.17
C LEU A 475 -27.48 -27.65 18.68
N ASN A 476 -28.32 -28.25 17.85
CA ASN A 476 -29.46 -27.57 17.25
C ASN A 476 -30.73 -28.24 17.72
N THR A 477 -31.67 -27.46 18.21
CA THR A 477 -33.06 -27.86 18.30
C THR A 477 -33.78 -27.09 17.21
N ILE A 478 -34.40 -27.78 16.26
CA ILE A 478 -35.19 -27.17 15.19
C ILE A 478 -36.62 -27.68 15.34
N GLY A 479 -37.48 -26.84 15.92
CA GLY A 479 -38.87 -27.17 16.19
C GLY A 479 -39.04 -28.31 17.19
N ARG A 480 -39.07 -29.56 16.70
CA ARG A 480 -39.25 -30.78 17.50
C ARG A 480 -38.06 -31.74 17.45
N GLU A 481 -37.08 -31.45 16.60
CA GLU A 481 -35.94 -32.33 16.39
C GLU A 481 -34.68 -31.73 16.98
N ASP A 482 -34.01 -32.54 17.80
CA ASP A 482 -32.65 -32.25 18.24
C ASP A 482 -31.67 -32.88 17.26
N ALA A 483 -30.72 -32.08 16.80
CA ALA A 483 -29.61 -32.51 15.97
C ALA A 483 -28.29 -32.08 16.64
N THR A 484 -27.42 -33.05 16.88
CA THR A 484 -26.08 -32.81 17.41
C THR A 484 -25.07 -33.13 16.33
N THR A 485 -24.28 -32.13 15.93
CA THR A 485 -23.11 -32.30 15.08
C THR A 485 -21.85 -32.12 15.90
N ILE A 486 -20.94 -33.08 15.87
CA ILE A 486 -19.61 -32.95 16.48
C ILE A 486 -18.55 -33.45 15.51
N GLY A 487 -17.42 -32.75 15.44
CA GLY A 487 -16.33 -33.17 14.58
C GLY A 487 -14.97 -32.61 14.97
N PRO A 488 -13.95 -33.47 15.13
CA PRO A 488 -12.58 -33.02 15.19
C PRO A 488 -12.13 -32.54 13.80
N THR A 489 -11.23 -31.57 13.80
CA THR A 489 -10.49 -31.11 12.62
C THR A 489 -9.01 -31.07 12.96
N LEU A 490 -8.19 -31.65 12.11
CA LEU A 490 -6.74 -31.54 12.19
C LEU A 490 -6.26 -30.82 10.94
N SER A 491 -5.50 -29.75 11.12
CA SER A 491 -4.88 -28.99 10.03
C SER A 491 -3.38 -28.88 10.25
N VAL A 492 -2.60 -29.12 9.20
CA VAL A 492 -1.16 -28.90 9.16
C VAL A 492 -0.90 -27.90 8.04
N ASN A 493 -0.27 -26.78 8.39
CA ASN A 493 0.19 -25.77 7.45
C ASN A 493 1.73 -25.73 7.49
N LYS A 494 2.37 -25.79 6.33
CA LYS A 494 3.83 -25.72 6.22
C LYS A 494 4.22 -24.77 5.10
N GLN A 495 5.15 -23.88 5.40
CA GLN A 495 5.80 -23.03 4.42
C GLN A 495 7.13 -23.66 4.00
N PHE A 496 7.39 -23.65 2.69
CA PHE A 496 8.58 -24.18 2.05
C PHE A 496 9.26 -23.08 1.22
N PHE A 497 10.52 -23.30 0.86
CA PHE A 497 11.30 -22.41 -0.02
C PHE A 497 11.34 -20.96 0.49
N GLU A 498 11.69 -20.75 1.76
CA GLU A 498 11.75 -19.41 2.37
C GLU A 498 10.41 -18.65 2.24
N ASN A 499 9.32 -19.30 2.66
CA ASN A 499 7.95 -18.76 2.61
C ASN A 499 7.40 -18.50 1.20
N LYS A 500 8.03 -19.04 0.14
CA LYS A 500 7.51 -18.91 -1.24
C LYS A 500 6.37 -19.88 -1.53
N LEU A 501 6.36 -21.08 -0.93
CA LEU A 501 5.27 -22.04 -1.07
C LEU A 501 4.62 -22.30 0.28
N ASN A 502 3.36 -21.90 0.47
CA ASN A 502 2.56 -22.26 1.62
C ASN A 502 1.62 -23.40 1.25
N THR A 503 1.77 -24.55 1.89
CA THR A 503 0.88 -25.69 1.74
C THR A 503 0.09 -25.92 3.01
N GLY A 504 -1.16 -26.34 2.88
CA GLY A 504 -1.99 -26.79 3.99
C GLY A 504 -2.73 -28.06 3.62
N LEU A 505 -2.84 -28.95 4.59
CA LEU A 505 -3.72 -30.11 4.53
C LEU A 505 -4.60 -30.07 5.79
N SER A 506 -5.90 -30.16 5.61
CA SER A 506 -6.85 -30.28 6.72
C SER A 506 -7.80 -31.44 6.47
N SER A 507 -8.06 -32.21 7.52
CA SER A 507 -9.09 -33.24 7.52
C SER A 507 -10.05 -32.95 8.66
N SER A 508 -11.35 -32.93 8.36
CA SER A 508 -12.41 -32.84 9.35
C SER A 508 -13.37 -34.00 9.19
N PHE A 509 -13.72 -34.63 10.31
CA PHE A 509 -14.72 -35.69 10.36
C PHE A 509 -15.88 -35.21 11.21
N ASN A 510 -17.02 -34.90 10.60
CA ASN A 510 -18.20 -34.43 11.30
C ASN A 510 -19.23 -35.55 11.34
N THR A 511 -19.83 -35.74 12.51
CA THR A 511 -20.94 -36.68 12.71
C THR A 511 -22.14 -35.88 13.17
N THR A 512 -23.24 -35.97 12.42
CA THR A 512 -24.53 -35.41 12.79
C THR A 512 -25.47 -36.54 13.18
N SER A 513 -26.02 -36.47 14.38
CA SER A 513 -27.04 -37.39 14.88
C SER A 513 -28.33 -36.61 15.13
N ASN A 514 -29.46 -37.10 14.64
CA ASN A 514 -30.79 -36.57 14.92
C ASN A 514 -31.78 -37.73 15.19
N THR A 515 -33.06 -37.39 15.42
CA THR A 515 -34.17 -38.34 15.60
C THR A 515 -34.34 -39.30 14.44
N SER A 516 -34.04 -38.86 13.22
CA SER A 516 -34.22 -39.63 12.00
C SER A 516 -33.04 -40.58 11.71
N GLY A 517 -31.86 -40.36 12.30
CA GLY A 517 -30.67 -41.18 12.07
C GLY A 517 -29.33 -40.44 12.20
N LYS A 518 -28.29 -41.01 11.58
CA LYS A 518 -26.90 -40.54 11.69
C LYS A 518 -26.28 -40.33 10.31
N THR A 519 -25.73 -39.14 10.09
CA THR A 519 -24.89 -38.83 8.91
C THR A 519 -23.46 -38.63 9.38
N SER A 520 -22.51 -39.15 8.62
CA SER A 520 -21.10 -38.79 8.77
C SER A 520 -20.59 -38.11 7.50
N MET A 521 -19.73 -37.11 7.69
CA MET A 521 -19.14 -36.33 6.61
C MET A 521 -17.65 -36.17 6.86
N THR A 522 -16.85 -36.67 5.91
CA THR A 522 -15.40 -36.47 5.89
C THR A 522 -15.08 -35.40 4.85
N ASN A 523 -14.34 -34.38 5.26
CA ASN A 523 -13.90 -33.32 4.36
C ASN A 523 -12.37 -33.23 4.42
N ILE A 524 -11.74 -33.43 3.28
CA ILE A 524 -10.30 -33.31 3.09
C ILE A 524 -10.06 -32.08 2.23
N ARG A 525 -9.31 -31.11 2.74
CA ARG A 525 -8.91 -29.92 1.99
C ARG A 525 -7.40 -29.86 1.89
N ALA A 526 -6.90 -29.70 0.68
CA ALA A 526 -5.51 -29.41 0.42
C ALA A 526 -5.42 -28.05 -0.26
N ASN A 527 -4.57 -27.17 0.26
CA ASN A 527 -4.30 -25.87 -0.32
C ASN A 527 -2.81 -25.72 -0.59
N ALA A 528 -2.47 -25.09 -1.71
CA ALA A 528 -1.10 -24.69 -2.05
C ALA A 528 -1.13 -23.27 -2.60
N ASN A 529 -0.33 -22.39 -2.02
CA ASN A 529 -0.17 -21.01 -2.44
C ASN A 529 1.32 -20.79 -2.73
N TYR A 530 1.64 -20.53 -4.00
CA TYR A 530 3.00 -20.33 -4.46
C TYR A 530 3.21 -18.90 -4.94
N ARG A 531 4.11 -18.17 -4.27
CA ARG A 531 4.57 -16.83 -4.64
C ARG A 531 5.84 -16.94 -5.49
N LEU A 532 5.65 -16.92 -6.81
CA LEU A 532 6.68 -16.89 -7.82
C LEU A 532 7.12 -15.44 -8.12
N LEU A 533 8.45 -15.20 -8.12
CA LEU A 533 9.05 -13.88 -8.43
C LEU A 533 8.42 -12.71 -7.64
N GLU A 534 7.98 -12.95 -6.41
CA GLU A 534 7.33 -11.99 -5.49
C GLU A 534 5.97 -11.40 -5.95
N ARG A 535 5.65 -11.48 -7.24
CA ARG A 535 4.53 -10.79 -7.90
C ARG A 535 3.46 -11.72 -8.44
N HIS A 536 3.81 -12.99 -8.67
CA HIS A 536 2.90 -14.00 -9.20
C HIS A 536 2.49 -14.92 -8.05
N ASN A 537 1.20 -14.96 -7.74
CA ASN A 537 0.63 -15.83 -6.72
C ASN A 537 -0.26 -16.86 -7.40
N ILE A 538 0.15 -18.12 -7.34
CA ILE A 538 -0.62 -19.27 -7.81
C ILE A 538 -1.26 -19.93 -6.59
N ASN A 539 -2.58 -19.96 -6.56
CA ASN A 539 -3.38 -20.62 -5.53
C ASN A 539 -4.03 -21.87 -6.09
N LEU A 540 -3.89 -23.00 -5.41
CA LEU A 540 -4.60 -24.24 -5.66
C LEU A 540 -5.35 -24.61 -4.39
N SER A 541 -6.64 -24.90 -4.51
CA SER A 541 -7.47 -25.42 -3.43
C SER A 541 -8.24 -26.63 -3.93
N LEU A 542 -8.00 -27.77 -3.30
CA LEU A 542 -8.66 -29.04 -3.57
C LEU A 542 -9.51 -29.40 -2.37
N ILE A 543 -10.78 -29.72 -2.60
CA ILE A 543 -11.73 -30.13 -1.57
C ILE A 543 -12.35 -31.44 -2.03
N GLN A 544 -12.20 -32.46 -1.21
CA GLN A 544 -12.88 -33.74 -1.37
C GLN A 544 -13.84 -33.94 -0.19
N LEU A 545 -15.12 -34.09 -0.52
CA LEU A 545 -16.19 -34.33 0.44
C LEU A 545 -16.73 -35.74 0.25
N PHE A 546 -16.82 -36.49 1.35
CA PHE A 546 -17.54 -37.75 1.40
C PHE A 546 -18.64 -37.64 2.43
N ARG A 547 -19.87 -37.98 2.05
CA ARG A 547 -21.02 -38.01 2.97
C ARG A 547 -21.69 -39.38 2.92
N ASN A 548 -21.76 -40.02 4.07
CA ASN A 548 -22.43 -41.31 4.27
C ASN A 548 -23.69 -41.08 5.11
N ASN A 549 -24.81 -41.55 4.59
CA ASN A 549 -26.12 -41.47 5.25
C ASN A 549 -26.52 -42.86 5.71
N ASN A 550 -26.65 -43.07 7.03
CA ASN A 550 -27.05 -44.37 7.58
C ASN A 550 -28.59 -44.52 7.72
N TYR A 551 -29.37 -43.72 6.97
CA TYR A 551 -30.83 -43.66 7.08
C TYR A 551 -31.55 -44.72 6.24
N GLN A 552 -30.90 -45.23 5.18
CA GLN A 552 -31.47 -46.27 4.31
C GLN A 552 -30.41 -47.30 3.95
N GLU A 553 -30.80 -48.58 3.97
CA GLU A 553 -29.96 -49.76 3.75
C GLU A 553 -29.28 -49.80 2.35
N ASN A 554 -29.69 -48.93 1.42
CA ASN A 554 -29.17 -48.82 0.04
C ASN A 554 -28.81 -47.38 -0.39
N ALA A 555 -28.58 -46.45 0.54
CA ALA A 555 -28.23 -45.08 0.17
C ALA A 555 -26.83 -45.01 -0.47
N ILE A 556 -26.75 -44.61 -1.75
CA ILE A 556 -25.48 -44.31 -2.41
C ILE A 556 -24.85 -43.10 -1.69
N GLY A 557 -23.63 -43.26 -1.16
CA GLY A 557 -22.89 -42.16 -0.51
C GLY A 557 -22.59 -41.02 -1.50
N LEU A 558 -22.60 -39.78 -1.03
CA LEU A 558 -22.24 -38.62 -1.85
C LEU A 558 -20.72 -38.44 -1.85
N SER A 559 -20.16 -38.23 -3.03
CA SER A 559 -18.76 -37.85 -3.25
C SER A 559 -18.73 -36.60 -4.11
N GLU A 560 -18.11 -35.55 -3.59
CA GLU A 560 -17.93 -34.30 -4.32
C GLU A 560 -16.47 -33.87 -4.32
N PHE A 561 -16.00 -33.50 -5.50
CA PHE A 561 -14.67 -32.96 -5.70
C PHE A 561 -14.78 -31.53 -6.25
N THR A 562 -14.13 -30.59 -5.58
CA THR A 562 -13.97 -29.22 -6.06
C THR A 562 -12.49 -28.88 -6.15
N ALA A 563 -12.04 -28.48 -7.33
CA ALA A 563 -10.70 -27.94 -7.54
C ALA A 563 -10.79 -26.48 -7.97
N THR A 564 -10.10 -25.60 -7.26
CA THR A 564 -9.99 -24.18 -7.60
C THR A 564 -8.53 -23.87 -7.88
N LEU A 565 -8.25 -23.34 -9.07
CA LEU A 565 -6.94 -22.84 -9.47
C LEU A 565 -7.04 -21.33 -9.72
N GLY A 566 -6.33 -20.54 -8.93
CA GLY A 566 -6.23 -19.10 -9.07
C GLY A 566 -4.82 -18.68 -9.45
N TYR A 567 -4.70 -17.75 -10.38
CA TYR A 567 -3.44 -17.08 -10.72
C TYR A 567 -3.64 -15.58 -10.57
N ASN A 568 -2.87 -14.96 -9.67
CA ASN A 568 -2.92 -13.54 -9.37
C ASN A 568 -1.54 -12.93 -9.65
N TYR A 569 -1.45 -12.07 -10.65
CA TYR A 569 -0.24 -11.31 -10.96
C TYR A 569 -0.42 -9.86 -10.53
N SER A 570 0.30 -9.45 -9.50
CA SER A 570 0.36 -8.06 -9.04
C SER A 570 1.62 -7.39 -9.58
N PHE A 571 1.46 -6.39 -10.44
CA PHE A 571 2.59 -5.66 -11.00
C PHE A 571 2.63 -4.24 -10.47
N ASN A 572 3.85 -3.81 -10.20
CA ASN A 572 4.22 -2.41 -10.07
C ASN A 572 5.40 -2.23 -11.02
N LEU A 573 5.11 -1.85 -12.25
CA LEU A 573 6.12 -1.66 -13.27
C LEU A 573 6.81 -0.32 -12.97
N PRO A 574 8.07 -0.33 -12.50
CA PRO A 574 8.81 0.92 -12.41
C PRO A 574 8.98 1.47 -13.84
N PRO A 575 8.88 2.78 -14.04
CA PRO A 575 9.12 3.38 -15.34
C PRO A 575 10.59 3.21 -15.70
N LYS A 576 10.91 2.15 -16.44
CA LYS A 576 12.17 2.09 -17.18
C LYS A 576 12.03 2.89 -18.47
N PHE A 577 11.76 4.19 -18.34
CA PHE A 577 12.19 5.15 -19.36
C PHE A 577 13.61 5.58 -18.99
N LYS A 578 14.59 4.67 -19.19
CA LYS A 578 15.95 5.14 -19.43
C LYS A 578 15.90 5.86 -20.78
N LYS A 579 15.66 7.16 -20.77
CA LYS A 579 16.23 8.02 -21.80
C LYS A 579 17.71 7.73 -21.74
N ASN A 580 18.27 7.08 -22.75
CA ASN A 580 19.69 7.18 -23.01
C ASN A 580 19.96 8.65 -23.30
N LYS A 581 20.12 9.47 -22.26
CA LYS A 581 20.90 10.70 -22.38
C LYS A 581 22.24 10.21 -22.87
N LYS A 582 22.66 10.64 -24.06
CA LYS A 582 24.09 10.63 -24.37
C LYS A 582 24.74 11.37 -23.20
N ASP A 583 25.53 10.66 -22.41
CA ASP A 583 26.21 11.26 -21.27
C ASP A 583 26.96 12.49 -21.78
N LYS A 584 26.73 13.61 -21.09
CA LYS A 584 27.28 14.89 -21.51
C LYS A 584 28.78 14.79 -21.26
N ILE A 585 29.55 14.67 -22.34
CA ILE A 585 31.01 14.55 -22.26
C ILE A 585 31.54 15.84 -21.66
N PHE A 586 32.22 15.72 -20.53
CA PHE A 586 32.90 16.82 -19.84
C PHE A 586 34.40 16.74 -20.15
N ASN A 587 35.06 17.89 -20.33
CA ASN A 587 36.49 17.95 -20.51
C ASN A 587 37.13 19.12 -19.78
N PHE A 588 38.39 18.93 -19.36
CA PHE A 588 39.24 20.02 -18.91
C PHE A 588 40.72 19.68 -19.08
N THR A 589 41.54 20.73 -19.15
CA THR A 589 43.00 20.62 -19.25
C THR A 589 43.64 21.18 -17.98
N TYR A 590 44.70 20.54 -17.51
CA TYR A 590 45.57 21.07 -16.46
C TYR A 590 47.04 20.78 -16.80
N ARG A 591 47.82 21.84 -17.05
CA ARG A 591 49.19 21.78 -17.57
C ARG A 591 49.26 20.90 -18.83
N GLU A 592 50.05 19.83 -18.83
CA GLU A 592 50.19 18.88 -19.94
C GLU A 592 49.07 17.85 -20.09
N TYR A 593 48.13 17.73 -19.13
CA TYR A 593 47.08 16.71 -19.15
C TYR A 593 45.75 17.23 -19.69
N TYR A 594 45.12 16.42 -20.54
CA TYR A 594 43.76 16.60 -21.05
C TYR A 594 42.88 15.43 -20.59
N PHE A 595 41.80 15.76 -19.87
CA PHE A 595 40.83 14.80 -19.37
C PHE A 595 39.51 14.97 -20.11
N GLU A 596 38.95 13.88 -20.62
CA GLU A 596 37.67 13.85 -21.34
C GLU A 596 36.87 12.59 -20.98
N GLY A 597 35.58 12.77 -20.68
CA GLY A 597 34.69 11.67 -20.31
C GLY A 597 33.57 12.10 -19.37
N VAL A 598 32.97 11.12 -18.70
CA VAL A 598 32.08 11.33 -17.55
C VAL A 598 32.91 11.43 -16.27
N HIS A 599 32.43 12.12 -15.24
CA HIS A 599 33.22 12.41 -14.04
C HIS A 599 33.84 11.15 -13.39
N ASP A 600 33.07 10.07 -13.25
CA ASP A 600 33.55 8.78 -12.72
C ASP A 600 34.67 8.15 -13.56
N SER A 601 34.69 8.39 -14.87
CA SER A 601 35.77 7.95 -15.76
C SER A 601 37.00 8.86 -15.72
N ILE A 602 36.83 10.13 -15.32
CA ILE A 602 37.92 11.11 -15.23
C ILE A 602 38.65 11.02 -13.89
N SER A 603 37.96 10.72 -12.78
CA SER A 603 38.58 10.69 -11.44
C SER A 603 39.79 9.76 -11.35
N PRO A 604 39.74 8.51 -11.86
CA PRO A 604 40.90 7.62 -11.87
C PRO A 604 42.05 8.15 -12.72
N GLN A 605 41.75 8.88 -13.81
CA GLN A 605 42.78 9.49 -14.66
C GLN A 605 43.51 10.62 -13.93
N VAL A 606 42.78 11.45 -13.17
CA VAL A 606 43.35 12.54 -12.37
C VAL A 606 44.26 12.00 -11.26
N VAL A 607 43.81 10.95 -10.56
CA VAL A 607 44.60 10.31 -9.49
C VAL A 607 45.84 9.62 -10.06
N ALA A 608 45.73 8.98 -11.23
CA ALA A 608 46.84 8.28 -11.87
C ALA A 608 48.05 9.20 -12.16
N VAL A 609 47.84 10.51 -12.33
CA VAL A 609 48.93 11.48 -12.51
C VAL A 609 49.95 11.42 -11.38
N SER A 610 49.53 11.16 -10.14
CA SER A 610 50.48 11.08 -9.01
C SER A 610 51.40 9.86 -9.06
N GLN A 611 51.08 8.84 -9.87
CA GLN A 611 51.86 7.62 -10.00
C GLN A 611 53.01 7.74 -11.00
N GLU A 612 53.12 8.87 -11.72
CA GLU A 612 54.28 9.09 -12.60
C GLU A 612 55.59 9.20 -11.81
N ASP A 613 56.68 8.72 -12.40
CA ASP A 613 58.01 8.65 -11.75
C ASP A 613 58.44 9.99 -11.15
N LYS A 614 58.11 11.11 -11.81
CA LYS A 614 58.44 12.48 -11.36
C LYS A 614 57.79 12.89 -10.03
N PHE A 615 56.75 12.18 -9.57
CA PHE A 615 56.08 12.43 -8.29
C PHE A 615 56.33 11.35 -7.23
N SER A 616 56.99 10.24 -7.60
CA SER A 616 57.18 9.06 -6.75
C SER A 616 57.85 9.36 -5.40
N ALA A 617 58.85 10.25 -5.39
CA ALA A 617 59.56 10.66 -4.16
C ALA A 617 58.66 11.41 -3.18
N ILE A 618 57.72 12.21 -3.69
CA ILE A 618 56.81 13.03 -2.89
C ILE A 618 55.76 12.16 -2.20
N LEU A 619 55.31 11.09 -2.88
CA LEU A 619 54.35 10.13 -2.32
C LEU A 619 54.91 9.33 -1.12
N LYS A 620 56.24 9.31 -0.91
CA LYS A 620 56.85 8.70 0.28
C LYS A 620 56.71 9.58 1.53
N ILE A 621 56.46 10.88 1.37
CA ILE A 621 56.26 11.80 2.49
C ILE A 621 54.84 11.57 3.05
N LYS A 622 54.76 10.99 4.26
CA LYS A 622 53.50 10.55 4.88
C LYS A 622 52.42 11.64 4.92
N GLY A 623 52.78 12.88 5.25
CA GLY A 623 51.83 14.01 5.30
C GLY A 623 51.24 14.36 3.93
N ILE A 624 52.08 14.34 2.89
CA ILE A 624 51.65 14.62 1.51
C ILE A 624 50.74 13.52 0.98
N LYS A 625 51.12 12.26 1.21
CA LYS A 625 50.30 11.11 0.82
C LYS A 625 48.92 11.15 1.47
N SER A 626 48.84 11.47 2.77
CA SER A 626 47.56 11.58 3.49
C SER A 626 46.66 12.67 2.91
N ASN A 627 47.22 13.83 2.57
CA ASN A 627 46.45 14.94 1.99
C ASN A 627 45.98 14.63 0.57
N LEU A 628 46.79 13.93 -0.24
CA LEU A 628 46.38 13.48 -1.57
C LEU A 628 45.23 12.47 -1.48
N THR A 629 45.27 11.51 -0.54
CA THR A 629 44.15 10.58 -0.31
C THR A 629 42.87 11.30 0.12
N PHE A 630 42.97 12.35 0.94
CA PHE A 630 41.81 13.17 1.30
C PHE A 630 41.25 13.96 0.10
N LEU A 631 42.11 14.53 -0.75
CA LEU A 631 41.69 15.23 -1.97
C LEU A 631 41.08 14.26 -3.00
N GLU A 632 41.58 13.03 -3.09
CA GLU A 632 40.99 11.95 -3.91
C GLU A 632 39.55 11.63 -3.44
N GLU A 633 39.32 11.54 -2.12
CA GLU A 633 37.98 11.32 -1.58
C GLU A 633 37.01 12.47 -1.94
N ILE A 634 37.49 13.72 -1.93
CA ILE A 634 36.69 14.89 -2.36
C ILE A 634 36.34 14.79 -3.86
N ILE A 635 37.27 14.34 -4.71
CA ILE A 635 36.97 14.11 -6.13
C ILE A 635 35.84 13.08 -6.25
N SER A 636 35.95 11.93 -5.58
CA SER A 636 34.92 10.88 -5.64
C SER A 636 33.55 11.36 -5.12
N GLN A 637 33.52 12.18 -4.06
CA GLN A 637 32.28 12.74 -3.53
C GLN A 637 31.62 13.74 -4.51
N THR A 638 32.40 14.39 -5.39
CA THR A 638 31.91 15.41 -6.33
C THR A 638 31.60 14.86 -7.73
N GLU A 639 31.73 13.55 -7.97
CA GLU A 639 31.43 12.94 -9.28
C GLU A 639 29.99 13.16 -9.75
N ASN A 640 29.04 13.23 -8.79
CA ASN A 640 27.62 13.49 -9.07
C ASN A 640 27.23 14.97 -8.95
N ASP A 641 28.19 15.86 -8.65
CA ASP A 641 27.98 17.31 -8.54
C ASP A 641 28.12 18.01 -9.92
N SER A 642 27.98 19.34 -9.95
CA SER A 642 28.11 20.12 -11.19
C SER A 642 29.54 20.13 -11.74
N ASP A 643 29.69 20.21 -13.07
CA ASP A 643 30.98 20.29 -13.78
C ASP A 643 31.96 21.29 -13.15
N LYS A 644 31.45 22.44 -12.67
CA LYS A 644 32.27 23.47 -12.00
C LYS A 644 32.85 22.98 -10.68
N LYS A 645 32.05 22.30 -9.86
CA LYS A 645 32.48 21.77 -8.55
C LYS A 645 33.44 20.59 -8.72
N TYR A 646 33.09 19.64 -9.59
CA TYR A 646 33.96 18.51 -9.91
C TYR A 646 35.32 18.97 -10.46
N LYS A 647 35.30 19.90 -11.43
CA LYS A 647 36.53 20.50 -11.98
C LYS A 647 37.39 21.15 -10.89
N GLN A 648 36.77 21.83 -9.93
CA GLN A 648 37.49 22.49 -8.84
C GLN A 648 38.21 21.45 -7.96
N ALA A 649 37.51 20.39 -7.55
CA ALA A 649 38.10 19.30 -6.76
C ALA A 649 39.27 18.62 -7.50
N ALA A 650 39.09 18.31 -8.79
CA ALA A 650 40.14 17.71 -9.62
C ALA A 650 41.35 18.63 -9.78
N ILE A 651 41.12 19.93 -10.00
CA ILE A 651 42.20 20.93 -10.07
C ILE A 651 42.92 21.08 -8.73
N ASP A 652 42.22 21.03 -7.60
CA ASP A 652 42.83 21.17 -6.28
C ASP A 652 43.77 20.00 -5.96
N TYR A 653 43.39 18.77 -6.33
CA TYR A 653 44.30 17.60 -6.27
C TYR A 653 45.55 17.81 -7.12
N LEU A 654 45.39 18.16 -8.40
CA LEU A 654 46.51 18.36 -9.32
C LEU A 654 47.39 19.54 -8.90
N LYS A 655 46.80 20.62 -8.38
CA LYS A 655 47.51 21.78 -7.86
C LYS A 655 48.33 21.43 -6.63
N TYR A 656 47.77 20.64 -5.71
CA TYR A 656 48.50 20.14 -4.56
C TYR A 656 49.67 19.25 -4.99
N LEU A 657 49.46 18.33 -5.92
CA LEU A 657 50.52 17.45 -6.45
C LEU A 657 51.67 18.25 -7.07
N TYR A 658 51.39 19.20 -7.96
CA TYR A 658 52.43 19.99 -8.62
C TYR A 658 53.14 20.97 -7.67
N LYS A 659 52.44 21.53 -6.68
CA LYS A 659 53.08 22.36 -5.65
C LYS A 659 54.22 21.61 -4.95
N HIS A 660 54.03 20.32 -4.67
CA HIS A 660 55.05 19.50 -4.01
C HIS A 660 56.11 18.97 -4.98
N LYS A 661 55.85 18.98 -6.29
CA LYS A 661 56.88 18.76 -7.31
C LYS A 661 57.86 19.92 -7.38
N ASP A 662 57.35 21.14 -7.32
CA ASP A 662 58.20 22.34 -7.26
C ASP A 662 59.10 22.31 -5.99
N PHE A 663 58.62 21.72 -4.89
CA PHE A 663 59.44 21.41 -3.71
C PHE A 663 60.55 20.40 -4.01
N LEU A 664 60.25 19.31 -4.71
CA LEU A 664 61.26 18.30 -5.07
C LEU A 664 62.36 18.90 -5.95
N ASP A 665 62.00 19.76 -6.90
CA ASP A 665 62.96 20.49 -7.73
C ASP A 665 63.87 21.38 -6.85
N THR A 666 63.27 22.07 -5.87
CA THR A 666 64.02 22.92 -4.92
C THR A 666 64.97 22.09 -4.05
N TYR A 667 64.53 20.92 -3.57
CA TYR A 667 65.38 19.98 -2.84
C TYR A 667 66.58 19.54 -3.69
N ASN A 668 66.34 19.14 -4.95
CA ASN A 668 67.39 18.65 -5.83
C ASN A 668 68.42 19.76 -6.12
N ASP A 669 67.98 20.99 -6.35
CA ASP A 669 68.87 22.16 -6.49
C ASP A 669 69.70 22.39 -5.22
N LEU A 670 69.06 22.47 -4.05
CA LEU A 670 69.78 22.69 -2.78
C LEU A 670 70.76 21.55 -2.46
N ALA A 671 70.40 20.31 -2.77
CA ALA A 671 71.29 19.16 -2.62
C ALA A 671 72.52 19.29 -3.52
N PHE A 672 72.34 19.72 -4.77
CA PHE A 672 73.44 19.94 -5.70
C PHE A 672 74.34 21.10 -5.27
N GLN A 673 73.76 22.21 -4.82
CA GLN A 673 74.52 23.33 -4.29
C GLN A 673 75.28 22.94 -3.01
N GLY A 674 74.68 22.10 -2.15
CA GLY A 674 75.33 21.54 -0.96
C GLY A 674 76.54 20.67 -1.32
N LEU A 675 76.41 19.81 -2.33
CA LEU A 675 77.51 18.98 -2.84
C LEU A 675 78.63 19.80 -3.47
N LYS A 676 78.29 20.83 -4.24
CA LYS A 676 79.28 21.77 -4.79
C LYS A 676 80.02 22.53 -3.71
N LYS A 677 79.29 23.03 -2.70
CA LYS A 677 79.89 23.74 -1.57
C LYS A 677 80.84 22.83 -0.79
N LEU A 678 80.40 21.60 -0.51
CA LEU A 678 81.23 20.57 0.13
C LEU A 678 82.52 20.29 -0.65
N TYR A 679 82.46 20.24 -1.98
CA TYR A 679 83.65 20.06 -2.82
C TYR A 679 84.61 21.26 -2.72
N ILE A 680 84.10 22.49 -2.78
CA ILE A 680 84.93 23.69 -2.66
C ILE A 680 85.63 23.72 -1.30
N GLU A 681 84.89 23.52 -0.21
CA GLU A 681 85.46 23.47 1.15
C GLU A 681 86.47 22.32 1.30
N ALA A 682 86.22 21.17 0.68
CA ALA A 682 87.17 20.07 0.67
C ALA A 682 88.48 20.43 -0.05
N VAL A 683 88.39 21.05 -1.23
CA VAL A 683 89.59 21.48 -1.99
C VAL A 683 90.40 22.51 -1.21
N GLU A 684 89.74 23.46 -0.54
CA GLU A 684 90.41 24.48 0.29
C GLU A 684 91.15 23.85 1.49
N MET A 685 90.60 22.78 2.07
CA MET A 685 91.20 22.08 3.21
C MET A 685 92.25 21.01 2.81
N ASN A 686 92.37 20.67 1.52
CA ASN A 686 93.19 19.54 1.07
C ASN A 686 94.67 19.67 1.51
N ASP A 687 95.26 20.85 1.33
CA ASP A 687 96.64 21.12 1.73
C ASP A 687 96.88 20.91 3.23
N GLU A 688 95.90 21.27 4.08
CA GLU A 688 95.99 21.12 5.53
C GLU A 688 95.89 19.65 5.93
N VAL A 689 94.88 18.94 5.41
CA VAL A 689 94.67 17.51 5.69
C VAL A 689 95.86 16.67 5.20
N GLU A 690 96.41 16.99 4.03
CA GLU A 690 97.58 16.34 3.44
C GLU A 690 98.84 16.57 4.28
N LYS A 691 99.12 17.82 4.67
CA LYS A 691 100.27 18.16 5.53
C LYS A 691 100.17 17.49 6.89
N GLU A 692 99.00 17.52 7.53
CA GLU A 692 98.79 16.90 8.85
C GLU A 692 99.09 15.39 8.82
N TYR A 693 98.66 14.70 7.75
CA TYR A 693 98.90 13.28 7.57
C TYR A 693 100.36 12.98 7.25
N PHE A 694 100.94 13.57 6.19
CA PHE A 694 102.30 13.26 5.76
C PHE A 694 103.37 13.74 6.74
N ALA A 695 103.16 14.85 7.45
CA ALA A 695 104.09 15.29 8.50
C ALA A 695 104.13 14.29 9.67
N LEU A 696 102.96 13.79 10.12
CA LEU A 696 102.90 12.78 11.16
C LEU A 696 103.44 11.43 10.66
N GLN A 697 103.15 11.06 9.41
CA GLN A 697 103.68 9.84 8.79
C GLN A 697 105.21 9.88 8.69
N ALA A 698 105.79 11.00 8.25
CA ALA A 698 107.23 11.20 8.18
C ALA A 698 107.88 11.17 9.58
N LYS A 699 107.24 11.78 10.59
CA LYS A 699 107.68 11.72 11.99
C LYS A 699 107.71 10.28 12.51
N VAL A 700 106.64 9.50 12.28
CA VAL A 700 106.54 8.10 12.72
C VAL A 700 107.52 7.19 11.96
N ASN A 701 107.77 7.44 10.68
CA ASN A 701 108.69 6.64 9.87
C ASN A 701 110.17 6.94 10.14
N SER A 702 110.52 8.15 10.56
CA SER A 702 111.90 8.56 10.87
C SER A 702 112.33 8.26 12.33
N ALA A 703 111.39 7.87 13.20
CA ALA A 703 111.67 7.54 14.60
C ALA A 703 112.31 6.13 14.75
N LYS A 704 113.42 6.01 15.50
CA LYS A 704 114.09 4.72 15.79
C LYS A 704 113.26 3.77 16.66
N THR A 705 112.31 4.28 17.43
CA THR A 705 111.32 3.53 18.22
C THR A 705 109.97 4.24 18.08
N LYS A 706 108.91 3.52 17.73
CA LYS A 706 107.60 4.11 17.43
C LYS A 706 106.76 4.24 18.71
N ASP A 707 106.19 5.43 18.96
CA ASP A 707 105.25 5.69 20.07
C ASP A 707 103.84 5.20 19.71
N ASN A 708 103.21 4.45 20.61
CA ASN A 708 101.84 3.95 20.44
C ASN A 708 100.80 5.07 20.31
N LYS A 709 101.04 6.23 20.95
CA LYS A 709 100.12 7.38 20.85
C LYS A 709 100.18 8.00 19.45
N ASP A 710 101.38 8.18 18.92
CA ASP A 710 101.59 8.70 17.55
C ASP A 710 101.07 7.69 16.50
N LEU A 711 101.15 6.38 16.75
CA LEU A 711 100.57 5.35 15.87
C LEU A 711 99.04 5.40 15.83
N ALA A 712 98.38 5.54 16.99
CA ALA A 712 96.92 5.67 17.04
C ALA A 712 96.44 6.98 16.40
N GLU A 713 97.16 8.09 16.59
CA GLU A 713 96.86 9.36 15.93
C GLU A 713 97.10 9.29 14.41
N LEU A 714 98.14 8.57 13.96
CA LEU A 714 98.41 8.34 12.54
C LEU A 714 97.27 7.55 11.87
N GLU A 715 96.73 6.52 12.52
CA GLU A 715 95.59 5.75 11.98
C GLU A 715 94.32 6.63 11.83
N VAL A 716 94.09 7.56 12.76
CA VAL A 716 92.99 8.52 12.66
C VAL A 716 93.22 9.51 11.52
N LYS A 717 94.43 10.06 11.39
CA LYS A 717 94.77 11.00 10.29
C LYS A 717 94.81 10.31 8.94
N GLU A 718 95.22 9.05 8.86
CA GLU A 718 95.17 8.25 7.64
C GLU A 718 93.72 8.03 7.18
N ARG A 719 92.82 7.66 8.10
CA ARG A 719 91.39 7.52 7.79
C ARG A 719 90.78 8.84 7.35
N ARG A 720 91.10 9.94 8.03
CA ARG A 720 90.65 11.29 7.64
C ARG A 720 91.15 11.66 6.24
N TYR A 721 92.42 11.41 5.95
CA TYR A 721 93.02 11.67 4.64
C TYR A 721 92.35 10.82 3.55
N ARG A 722 92.23 9.50 3.73
CA ARG A 722 91.56 8.61 2.76
C ARG A 722 90.11 9.01 2.50
N ALA A 723 89.37 9.33 3.56
CA ALA A 723 87.99 9.80 3.43
C ALA A 723 87.87 11.12 2.68
N HIS A 724 88.76 12.06 2.98
CA HIS A 724 88.84 13.35 2.31
C HIS A 724 89.17 13.20 0.82
N THR A 725 90.20 12.42 0.48
CA THR A 725 90.58 12.16 -0.92
C THR A 725 89.47 11.45 -1.69
N TYR A 726 88.88 10.40 -1.13
CA TYR A 726 87.75 9.70 -1.76
C TYR A 726 86.57 10.65 -2.02
N MET A 727 86.19 11.45 -1.04
CA MET A 727 85.11 12.43 -1.18
C MET A 727 85.42 13.43 -2.31
N MET A 728 86.63 13.99 -2.34
CA MET A 728 87.04 14.96 -3.34
C MET A 728 87.02 14.37 -4.76
N GLU A 729 87.55 13.15 -4.94
CA GLU A 729 87.52 12.44 -6.24
C GLU A 729 86.09 12.18 -6.72
N GLN A 730 85.19 11.73 -5.83
CA GLN A 730 83.81 11.45 -6.20
C GLN A 730 83.00 12.73 -6.51
N LEU A 731 83.29 13.83 -5.81
CA LEU A 731 82.58 15.09 -6.01
C LEU A 731 83.08 15.90 -7.20
N GLN A 732 84.34 15.71 -7.64
CA GLN A 732 84.91 16.43 -8.78
C GLN A 732 84.09 16.21 -10.07
N THR A 733 83.50 15.03 -10.25
CA THR A 733 82.78 14.64 -11.47
C THR A 733 81.26 14.74 -11.36
N ILE A 734 80.72 15.38 -10.31
CA ILE A 734 79.28 15.36 -10.04
C ILE A 734 78.50 16.35 -10.92
N HIS A 735 77.43 15.86 -11.55
CA HIS A 735 76.51 16.65 -12.37
C HIS A 735 75.14 16.74 -11.70
N PHE A 736 74.34 17.73 -12.10
CA PHE A 736 72.99 17.90 -11.55
C PHE A 736 72.11 16.68 -11.82
N ASP A 737 72.26 16.07 -13.00
CA ASP A 737 71.52 14.88 -13.41
C ASP A 737 71.78 13.66 -12.50
N ASP A 738 72.94 13.58 -11.83
CA ASP A 738 73.26 12.49 -10.91
C ASP A 738 72.35 12.49 -9.68
N ILE A 739 71.83 13.67 -9.30
CA ILE A 739 70.87 13.84 -8.19
C ILE A 739 69.44 13.56 -8.66
N LEU A 740 69.14 13.86 -9.93
CA LEU A 740 67.83 13.60 -10.52
C LEU A 740 67.59 12.11 -10.77
N ASN A 741 68.62 11.37 -11.21
CA ASN A 741 68.50 10.01 -11.74
C ASN A 741 68.22 8.90 -10.71
N ASP A 742 67.90 9.24 -9.45
CA ASP A 742 67.43 8.32 -8.42
C ASP A 742 68.23 7.00 -8.30
N ASN A 743 69.54 7.11 -8.49
CA ASN A 743 70.50 6.01 -8.37
C ASN A 743 71.22 6.06 -7.01
N PRO A 744 71.62 4.91 -6.43
CA PRO A 744 72.47 4.90 -5.23
C PRO A 744 73.83 5.57 -5.52
N PRO A 745 74.36 6.41 -4.61
CA PRO A 745 73.87 6.65 -3.25
C PRO A 745 72.81 7.73 -3.09
N PHE A 746 72.61 8.61 -4.07
CA PHE A 746 71.75 9.80 -3.92
C PHE A 746 70.29 9.46 -3.68
N LYS A 747 69.78 8.35 -4.24
CA LYS A 747 68.44 7.83 -3.94
C LYS A 747 68.23 7.56 -2.45
N ILE A 748 69.17 6.82 -1.85
CA ILE A 748 69.10 6.41 -0.44
C ILE A 748 69.22 7.64 0.46
N PHE A 749 70.13 8.54 0.10
CA PHE A 749 70.29 9.81 0.79
C PHE A 749 69.00 10.64 0.74
N LYS A 750 68.41 10.80 -0.44
CA LYS A 750 67.15 11.52 -0.64
C LYS A 750 66.03 10.90 0.19
N ASP A 751 65.85 9.58 0.13
CA ASP A 751 64.82 8.89 0.91
C ASP A 751 64.96 9.14 2.43
N ASN A 752 66.19 9.21 2.95
CA ASN A 752 66.45 9.45 4.37
C ASN A 752 66.27 10.91 4.80
N HIS A 753 66.57 11.88 3.94
CA HIS A 753 66.64 13.30 4.34
C HIS A 753 65.52 14.18 3.76
N ILE A 754 64.82 13.76 2.69
CA ILE A 754 63.81 14.59 2.01
C ILE A 754 62.66 15.01 2.93
N SER A 755 62.22 14.12 3.83
CA SER A 755 61.16 14.44 4.79
C SER A 755 61.60 15.51 5.79
N LYS A 756 62.88 15.52 6.18
CA LYS A 756 63.41 16.54 7.09
C LYS A 756 63.59 17.87 6.39
N VAL A 757 64.08 17.88 5.15
CA VAL A 757 64.19 19.11 4.35
C VAL A 757 62.80 19.69 4.05
N PHE A 758 61.80 18.84 3.81
CA PHE A 758 60.41 19.26 3.68
C PHE A 758 59.92 20.01 4.92
N ALA A 759 60.12 19.43 6.10
CA ALA A 759 59.79 20.11 7.36
C ALA A 759 60.55 21.43 7.54
N MET A 760 61.84 21.49 7.18
CA MET A 760 62.61 22.74 7.26
C MET A 760 62.05 23.84 6.35
N LEU A 761 61.63 23.50 5.13
CA LEU A 761 61.01 24.47 4.22
C LEU A 761 59.63 24.92 4.71
N GLU A 762 58.82 24.02 5.28
CA GLU A 762 57.54 24.41 5.89
C GLU A 762 57.74 25.29 7.14
N ASP A 763 58.78 25.03 7.94
CA ASP A 763 59.15 25.82 9.11
C ASP A 763 59.79 27.19 8.76
N GLY A 764 59.92 27.51 7.47
CA GLY A 764 60.41 28.80 6.97
C GLY A 764 61.94 28.99 7.05
N LYS A 765 62.71 27.89 7.11
CA LYS A 765 64.18 27.94 7.10
C LYS A 765 64.73 28.52 5.80
N SER A 766 65.84 29.26 5.89
CA SER A 766 66.48 29.83 4.70
C SER A 766 67.10 28.74 3.83
N ARG A 767 67.27 29.03 2.53
CA ARG A 767 67.95 28.12 1.59
C ARG A 767 69.37 27.78 2.06
N GLU A 768 70.08 28.73 2.68
CA GLU A 768 71.43 28.52 3.20
C GLU A 768 71.46 27.57 4.40
N GLU A 769 70.49 27.68 5.32
CA GLU A 769 70.38 26.75 6.46
C GLU A 769 70.16 25.31 5.99
N ILE A 770 69.33 25.12 4.97
CA ILE A 770 69.03 23.81 4.40
C ILE A 770 70.22 23.27 3.61
N GLN A 771 70.89 24.12 2.82
CA GLN A 771 72.09 23.75 2.09
C GLN A 771 73.19 23.30 3.06
N THR A 772 73.40 24.02 4.16
CA THR A 772 74.39 23.67 5.19
C THR A 772 74.04 22.33 5.86
N TYR A 773 72.75 22.10 6.17
CA TYR A 773 72.31 20.81 6.67
C TYR A 773 72.62 19.68 5.67
N LEU A 774 72.27 19.85 4.40
CA LEU A 774 72.52 18.86 3.35
C LEU A 774 74.02 18.59 3.17
N GLU A 775 74.83 19.63 3.12
CA GLU A 775 76.29 19.55 3.06
C GLU A 775 76.88 18.71 4.20
N ILE A 776 76.48 18.97 5.46
CA ILE A 776 76.94 18.19 6.62
C ILE A 776 76.54 16.71 6.49
N GLN A 777 75.31 16.44 6.05
CA GLN A 777 74.85 15.07 5.86
C GLN A 777 75.58 14.38 4.69
N PHE A 778 75.88 15.10 3.62
CA PHE A 778 76.69 14.58 2.51
C PHE A 778 78.12 14.29 2.96
N ALA A 779 78.74 15.17 3.74
CA ALA A 779 80.05 14.94 4.32
C ALA A 779 80.05 13.64 5.14
N ASP A 780 79.09 13.46 6.05
CA ASP A 780 78.95 12.24 6.85
C ASP A 780 78.75 10.99 5.97
N MET A 781 77.96 11.09 4.90
CA MET A 781 77.74 10.01 3.94
C MET A 781 79.05 9.57 3.27
N TYR A 782 79.87 10.51 2.78
CA TYR A 782 81.14 10.18 2.12
C TYR A 782 82.19 9.67 3.11
N HIS A 783 82.25 10.23 4.32
CA HIS A 783 83.17 9.75 5.36
C HIS A 783 82.85 8.32 5.78
N LYS A 784 81.58 7.96 5.95
CA LYS A 784 81.16 6.59 6.27
C LYS A 784 81.43 5.57 5.15
N LYS A 785 81.46 6.02 3.89
CA LYS A 785 81.72 5.16 2.73
C LYS A 785 83.20 4.89 2.45
N ALA A 786 84.08 5.78 2.91
CA ALA A 786 85.52 5.66 2.71
C ALA A 786 86.23 4.82 3.79
N LEU A 787 85.52 4.53 4.90
CA LEU A 787 85.89 3.58 5.94
C LEU A 787 85.47 2.16 5.53
#